data_AF-A0A1R2CPL6-F1
#
_entry.id   AF-A0A1R2CPL6-F1
#
_cell.length_a   1.000
_cell.length_b   1.000
_cell.length_c   1.000
_cell.angle_alpha   90.00
_cell.angle_beta   90.00
_cell.angle_gamma   90.00
#
_symmetry.space_group_name_H-M   'P 1'
#
loop_
_entity.id
_entity.type
_entity.pdbx_description
1 polymer ?
#
loop_
_entity_poly.entity_id
_entity_poly.type
_entity_poly.pdbx_seq_one_letter_code
_entity_poly.pdbx_strand_id
1 'polypeptide(L)'
;MFTLLSLLYLAKSLETISIPPSQIGPEAREKAVIGFNPFSNNLLLFGGFSSIYFNDLWSFCLNSLQWRILYPNSISPNPRSHATGVFRNETQEFCIFGGKSFNTFFNDVWCFSIGFQYWKKIATSNDPPALYSFVSDYYRYEGKDYFGVVGMNTMSLEYKLYILDFSQKNWNHFSLGFSLENPEHPEVNPIYLSLILHEFNQKLHIILISDYKHLQGLYIFDLLTHNTTFFQYALSDNALIEYSPHTSGLINDDLYVIFEGGHSAKINLNSSDYYWQSFEKILSLRKGISSILVNDKFMSFGGRLFTNTDYFLNNEIFSYNFIKNSIPNESVLVPSFVSPTARISAAMCAIKGKLYLFGGKAKGYFLKDMWKYDPKANFWGQVTTSSVSPSERAFFASSCEGDALFVWGGEDSTGYTNDVFIYNSLTNVWSELEPMSSDVPSKRKGSCSVLKIPYAYITGGIDAHGLCSDLWRFNFGNNTYTKIDVVPKNAYAACRLNNDIFHVIGGSDENDIPFASGFKYNLLTGELIDQNSTDRSFEIFIWLTDNITLTIGGRQSNNQVFNDLEYSVGDLSLQKFIDDYPYASAYVYFNQSVYFFGGGYFTTEYNLFPYLPRPKFAKIDLHDLCGSGECQLPCSEGFYLHNSKCEECPPGNYSSGNGNSKCQPCEKGFYSSSDAVSSIRQCYPCPEGKFNDKEGGKMCYDCPPGSFCPTGSKTPLIFTDNNVSIFSVQPVLYKENNPNAIVKLLQYLGSGLICLILIVVCSIRRLKDFIKKFDLYSTQHNHHDGEYIRIQKNTTGGVFSLIFFGLTLIVIGSVLAIYFMDNIYESKSLIPLVILESEVPEFKTNFEVLVKLDNYGDSCVNEGKINKEGKCSDLIILNSVNVDHEWESITCKIDSLRRCLVKYSCSNCAIGSKAAINIVFQEKLSYSSGISVNVTSDSSIPESRSSVLSTVIPEKGYIFIGPLTNTFYFTFTPSYFTSSVNDFPSQLIGYHVDSSALPKSGSQNLIENLSVTAQLSISVVLEKILLGLYTSRSAKQSTLILISSLFGTITGLVGIVGTVMAQFESCLDKKFNLSGKEDRIKKIVQKSSEMFDMLVKSRENSEATPSEMSAQRSNNPLTGGGLTIRKSARVYAWVDI
;
A
#
# COMPACT_ATOMS: atom_id res chain seq x y z
N MET A 1 18.84 26.63 -52.52
CA MET A 1 20.07 26.54 -51.70
C MET A 1 19.88 25.81 -50.36
N PHE A 2 18.66 25.33 -50.04
CA PHE A 2 18.36 24.52 -48.83
C PHE A 2 18.42 22.99 -49.08
N THR A 3 18.67 22.56 -50.32
CA THR A 3 18.73 21.14 -50.71
C THR A 3 20.16 20.63 -50.93
N LEU A 4 21.17 21.50 -50.83
CA LEU A 4 22.58 21.13 -51.04
C LEU A 4 23.40 21.04 -49.73
N LEU A 5 22.90 21.57 -48.62
CA LEU A 5 23.55 21.46 -47.30
C LEU A 5 23.12 20.20 -46.51
N SER A 6 22.09 19.48 -46.94
CA SER A 6 21.68 18.20 -46.34
C SER A 6 22.53 17.01 -46.77
N LEU A 7 23.33 17.15 -47.83
CA LEU A 7 24.20 16.09 -48.36
C LEU A 7 25.61 16.07 -47.74
N LEU A 8 25.98 17.09 -46.94
CA LEU A 8 27.32 17.21 -46.33
C LEU A 8 27.36 16.90 -44.82
N TYR A 9 26.22 16.65 -44.17
CA TYR A 9 26.22 15.88 -42.93
C TYR A 9 26.27 14.40 -43.31
N LEU A 10 27.49 13.93 -43.57
CA LEU A 10 27.82 12.51 -43.52
C LEU A 10 27.13 11.90 -42.29
N ALA A 11 26.33 10.87 -42.54
CA ALA A 11 25.60 10.09 -41.57
C ALA A 11 26.53 9.57 -40.47
N LYS A 12 26.76 10.37 -39.43
CA LYS A 12 27.39 9.88 -38.22
C LYS A 12 26.35 9.01 -37.52
N SER A 13 26.67 7.72 -37.35
CA SER A 13 25.85 6.83 -36.53
C SER A 13 25.75 7.40 -35.12
N LEU A 14 24.61 7.14 -34.49
CA LEU A 14 24.39 7.52 -33.11
C LEU A 14 25.14 6.52 -32.23
N GLU A 15 26.15 7.01 -31.50
CA GLU A 15 27.03 6.15 -30.70
C GLU A 15 26.27 5.58 -29.49
N THR A 16 26.39 4.27 -29.29
CA THR A 16 25.85 3.60 -28.10
C THR A 16 26.87 3.68 -26.96
N ILE A 17 26.47 4.31 -25.85
CA ILE A 17 27.36 4.54 -24.71
C ILE A 17 27.26 3.36 -23.75
N SER A 18 28.32 2.56 -23.66
CA SER A 18 28.40 1.41 -22.73
C SER A 18 28.58 1.87 -21.28
N ILE A 19 27.94 1.15 -20.36
CA ILE A 19 27.97 1.42 -18.91
C ILE A 19 28.42 0.12 -18.19
N PRO A 20 29.65 0.07 -17.65
CA PRO A 20 30.68 1.10 -17.70
C PRO A 20 31.33 1.22 -19.10
N PRO A 21 32.15 2.27 -19.35
CA PRO A 21 32.80 2.48 -20.65
C PRO A 21 33.68 1.32 -21.13
N SER A 22 34.22 0.51 -20.21
CA SER A 22 35.01 -0.70 -20.49
C SER A 22 34.16 -1.88 -20.98
N GLN A 23 32.85 -1.69 -21.16
CA GLN A 23 31.84 -2.74 -21.33
C GLN A 23 31.77 -3.68 -20.12
N ILE A 24 30.65 -4.40 -19.98
CA ILE A 24 30.51 -5.38 -18.90
C ILE A 24 31.39 -6.58 -19.24
N GLY A 25 32.33 -6.87 -18.34
CA GLY A 25 33.23 -8.00 -18.42
C GLY A 25 32.68 -9.29 -17.81
N PRO A 26 33.51 -10.34 -17.70
CA PRO A 26 33.15 -11.58 -17.04
C PRO A 26 32.73 -11.36 -15.59
N GLU A 27 31.78 -12.18 -15.13
CA GLU A 27 31.43 -12.26 -13.71
C GLU A 27 32.65 -12.58 -12.85
N ALA A 28 32.64 -12.09 -11.61
CA ALA A 28 33.70 -12.28 -10.64
C ALA A 28 33.98 -13.78 -10.41
N ARG A 29 35.24 -14.19 -10.58
CA ARG A 29 35.66 -15.60 -10.57
C ARG A 29 37.13 -15.76 -10.21
N GLU A 30 37.50 -16.94 -9.75
CA GLU A 30 38.87 -17.35 -9.45
C GLU A 30 39.37 -18.47 -10.37
N LYS A 31 40.69 -18.59 -10.49
CA LYS A 31 41.42 -19.67 -11.18
C LYS A 31 40.90 -19.91 -12.61
N ALA A 32 40.59 -18.83 -13.32
CA ALA A 32 40.30 -18.83 -14.74
C ALA A 32 41.59 -18.98 -15.55
N VAL A 33 41.48 -19.45 -16.78
CA VAL A 33 42.62 -19.55 -17.69
C VAL A 33 42.81 -18.20 -18.38
N ILE A 34 44.02 -17.66 -18.38
CA ILE A 34 44.35 -16.44 -19.10
C ILE A 34 45.43 -16.70 -20.14
N GLY A 35 45.29 -16.13 -21.34
CA GLY A 35 46.28 -16.17 -22.41
C GLY A 35 46.45 -14.80 -23.04
N PHE A 36 47.61 -14.52 -23.65
CA PHE A 36 47.88 -13.25 -24.31
C PHE A 36 48.08 -13.46 -25.81
N ASN A 37 47.31 -12.73 -26.63
CA ASN A 37 47.50 -12.68 -28.07
C ASN A 37 48.32 -11.42 -28.45
N PRO A 38 49.60 -11.58 -28.83
CA PRO A 38 50.46 -10.44 -29.17
C PRO A 38 50.06 -9.73 -30.46
N PHE A 39 49.40 -10.41 -31.41
CA PHE A 39 49.03 -9.82 -32.71
C PHE A 39 47.91 -8.79 -32.59
N SER A 40 46.93 -9.06 -31.73
CA SER A 40 45.79 -8.16 -31.49
C SER A 40 45.90 -7.35 -30.21
N ASN A 41 46.95 -7.58 -29.42
CA ASN A 41 47.15 -7.00 -28.10
C ASN A 41 45.96 -7.24 -27.15
N ASN A 42 45.46 -8.48 -27.13
CA ASN A 42 44.27 -8.88 -26.38
C ASN A 42 44.59 -9.97 -25.35
N LEU A 43 43.98 -9.88 -24.17
CA LEU A 43 43.94 -10.98 -23.21
C LEU A 43 42.74 -11.87 -23.51
N LEU A 44 42.92 -13.19 -23.48
CA LEU A 44 41.87 -14.18 -23.58
C LEU A 44 41.65 -14.79 -22.20
N LEU A 45 40.40 -14.88 -21.77
CA LEU A 45 40.02 -15.46 -20.49
C LEU A 45 39.00 -16.58 -20.71
N PHE A 46 39.26 -17.77 -20.17
CA PHE A 46 38.37 -18.92 -20.28
C PHE A 46 38.09 -19.57 -18.92
N GLY A 47 36.82 -19.89 -18.69
CA GLY A 47 36.39 -20.66 -17.53
C GLY A 47 36.61 -19.95 -16.21
N GLY A 48 36.99 -20.71 -15.18
CA GLY A 48 37.11 -20.24 -13.79
C GLY A 48 35.96 -20.74 -12.91
N PHE A 49 36.00 -20.34 -11.64
CA PHE A 49 35.05 -20.79 -10.63
C PHE A 49 34.54 -19.62 -9.78
N SER A 50 33.25 -19.62 -9.48
CA SER A 50 32.65 -18.78 -8.43
C SER A 50 31.84 -19.66 -7.47
N SER A 51 30.52 -19.73 -7.66
CA SER A 51 29.64 -20.79 -7.13
C SER A 51 29.40 -21.88 -8.16
N ILE A 52 29.67 -21.59 -9.43
CA ILE A 52 29.59 -22.51 -10.57
C ILE A 52 30.91 -22.50 -11.34
N TYR A 53 31.14 -23.54 -12.12
CA TYR A 53 32.23 -23.58 -13.09
C TYR A 53 31.77 -22.93 -14.40
N PHE A 54 32.63 -22.11 -15.00
CA PHE A 54 32.33 -21.43 -16.26
C PHE A 54 32.97 -22.12 -17.47
N ASN A 55 32.39 -21.92 -18.66
CA ASN A 55 32.95 -22.33 -19.97
C ASN A 55 32.80 -21.26 -21.06
N ASP A 56 32.59 -20.02 -20.66
CA ASP A 56 32.61 -18.85 -21.52
C ASP A 56 34.05 -18.46 -21.89
N LEU A 57 34.21 -17.84 -23.05
CA LEU A 57 35.48 -17.31 -23.54
C LEU A 57 35.34 -15.80 -23.73
N TRP A 58 36.25 -15.05 -23.14
CA TRP A 58 36.27 -13.60 -23.17
C TRP A 58 37.57 -13.09 -23.78
N SER A 59 37.49 -11.94 -24.43
CA SER A 59 38.62 -11.19 -24.95
C SER A 59 38.60 -9.79 -24.34
N PHE A 60 39.74 -9.34 -23.83
CA PHE A 60 39.94 -7.98 -23.33
C PHE A 60 40.98 -7.26 -24.16
N CYS A 61 40.61 -6.13 -24.77
CA CYS A 61 41.51 -5.32 -25.59
C CYS A 61 42.34 -4.39 -24.72
N LEU A 62 43.67 -4.54 -24.74
CA LEU A 62 44.56 -3.70 -23.93
C LEU A 62 44.67 -2.25 -24.46
N ASN A 63 44.32 -2.01 -25.73
CA ASN A 63 44.35 -0.68 -26.33
C ASN A 63 43.10 0.15 -25.97
N SER A 64 41.91 -0.46 -26.05
CA SER A 64 40.63 0.23 -25.76
C SER A 64 40.12 0.00 -24.34
N LEU A 65 40.72 -0.94 -23.59
CA LEU A 65 40.29 -1.38 -22.26
C LEU A 65 38.85 -1.89 -22.25
N GLN A 66 38.43 -2.58 -23.32
CA GLN A 66 37.08 -3.10 -23.49
C GLN A 66 37.03 -4.62 -23.46
N TRP A 67 36.03 -5.14 -22.74
CA TRP A 67 35.67 -6.55 -22.77
C TRP A 67 34.80 -6.90 -23.98
N ARG A 68 35.00 -8.10 -24.50
CA ARG A 68 34.16 -8.71 -25.53
C ARG A 68 34.02 -10.20 -25.27
N ILE A 69 32.80 -10.69 -25.17
CA ILE A 69 32.54 -12.14 -25.15
C ILE A 69 32.74 -12.74 -26.54
N LEU A 70 33.41 -13.88 -26.62
CA LEU A 70 33.64 -14.64 -27.86
C LEU A 70 32.74 -15.86 -27.87
N TYR A 71 31.75 -15.88 -28.76
CA TYR A 71 30.88 -17.02 -28.94
C TYR A 71 31.46 -17.96 -30.00
N PRO A 72 31.85 -19.20 -29.62
CA PRO A 72 32.36 -20.15 -30.60
C PRO A 72 31.24 -20.69 -31.47
N ASN A 73 31.53 -20.90 -32.76
CA ASN A 73 30.65 -21.59 -33.72
C ASN A 73 30.66 -23.12 -33.55
N SER A 74 31.09 -23.62 -32.38
CA SER A 74 31.25 -25.04 -32.08
C SER A 74 30.96 -25.34 -30.61
N ILE A 75 31.00 -26.61 -30.24
CA ILE A 75 30.89 -27.06 -28.85
C ILE A 75 32.10 -26.52 -28.06
N SER A 76 31.82 -25.77 -27.00
CA SER A 76 32.85 -25.31 -26.04
C SER A 76 33.35 -26.45 -25.17
N PRO A 77 34.59 -26.36 -24.63
CA PRO A 77 35.06 -27.27 -23.60
C PRO A 77 34.13 -27.27 -22.37
N ASN A 78 34.07 -28.38 -21.66
CA ASN A 78 33.27 -28.49 -20.44
C ASN A 78 33.68 -27.43 -19.39
N PRO A 79 32.75 -26.94 -18.56
CA PRO A 79 33.04 -25.95 -17.52
C PRO A 79 34.12 -26.39 -16.55
N ARG A 80 35.14 -25.56 -16.36
CA ARG A 80 36.35 -25.91 -15.62
C ARG A 80 37.08 -24.70 -15.04
N SER A 81 37.82 -24.95 -13.95
CA SER A 81 38.80 -24.02 -13.37
C SER A 81 40.12 -24.74 -13.11
N HIS A 82 41.17 -24.00 -12.71
CA HIS A 82 42.52 -24.55 -12.48
C HIS A 82 43.12 -25.23 -13.72
N ALA A 83 42.58 -24.93 -14.91
CA ALA A 83 43.22 -25.30 -16.16
C ALA A 83 44.36 -24.31 -16.43
N THR A 84 45.28 -24.71 -17.29
CA THR A 84 46.31 -23.83 -17.84
C THR A 84 46.01 -23.52 -19.30
N GLY A 85 46.58 -22.44 -19.81
CA GLY A 85 46.38 -22.05 -21.20
C GLY A 85 47.58 -21.34 -21.79
N VAL A 86 47.67 -21.43 -23.10
CA VAL A 86 48.77 -20.93 -23.92
C VAL A 86 48.22 -20.36 -25.21
N PHE A 87 48.85 -19.30 -25.71
CA PHE A 87 48.61 -18.80 -27.05
C PHE A 87 49.72 -19.23 -28.01
N ARG A 88 49.34 -19.92 -29.10
CA ARG A 88 50.25 -20.39 -30.14
C ARG A 88 50.32 -19.37 -31.26
N ASN A 89 51.46 -18.68 -31.36
CA ASN A 89 51.60 -17.50 -32.22
C ASN A 89 51.43 -17.81 -33.72
N GLU A 90 52.05 -18.87 -34.23
CA GLU A 90 52.02 -19.19 -35.67
C GLU A 90 50.64 -19.62 -36.18
N THR A 91 49.91 -20.41 -35.38
CA THR A 91 48.57 -20.88 -35.74
C THR A 91 47.45 -19.95 -35.27
N GLN A 92 47.78 -18.94 -34.45
CA GLN A 92 46.84 -18.04 -33.78
C GLN A 92 45.74 -18.79 -33.02
N GLU A 93 46.15 -19.80 -32.24
CA GLU A 93 45.27 -20.65 -31.45
C GLU A 93 45.48 -20.45 -29.95
N PHE A 94 44.38 -20.29 -29.21
CA PHE A 94 44.41 -20.31 -27.75
C PHE A 94 44.09 -21.72 -27.25
N CYS A 95 45.09 -22.41 -26.73
CA CYS A 95 44.96 -23.77 -26.24
C CYS A 95 44.86 -23.83 -24.72
N ILE A 96 44.03 -24.73 -24.20
CA ILE A 96 43.88 -25.01 -22.78
C ILE A 96 44.12 -26.50 -22.52
N PHE A 97 44.64 -26.80 -21.34
CA PHE A 97 44.87 -28.17 -20.88
C PHE A 97 44.37 -28.37 -19.44
N GLY A 98 43.73 -29.51 -19.23
CA GLY A 98 43.38 -30.00 -17.91
C GLY A 98 42.32 -29.18 -17.19
N GLY A 99 42.46 -29.08 -15.86
CA GLY A 99 41.53 -28.40 -14.95
C GLY A 99 40.54 -29.35 -14.27
N LYS A 100 39.64 -28.78 -13.48
CA LYS A 100 38.64 -29.53 -12.70
C LYS A 100 37.24 -28.92 -12.80
N SER A 101 36.24 -29.76 -12.60
CA SER A 101 34.83 -29.43 -12.36
C SER A 101 34.38 -30.07 -11.02
N PHE A 102 33.08 -30.07 -10.70
CA PHE A 102 32.57 -30.60 -9.42
C PHE A 102 32.98 -32.04 -9.13
N ASN A 103 32.87 -32.94 -10.13
CA ASN A 103 33.12 -34.38 -9.96
C ASN A 103 34.14 -34.95 -10.98
N THR A 104 34.80 -34.10 -11.76
CA THR A 104 35.67 -34.54 -12.86
C THR A 104 36.94 -33.72 -12.91
N PHE A 105 38.08 -34.40 -13.08
CA PHE A 105 39.34 -33.80 -13.48
C PHE A 105 39.56 -34.09 -14.96
N PHE A 106 40.01 -33.08 -15.68
CA PHE A 106 40.24 -33.17 -17.11
C PHE A 106 41.74 -33.36 -17.39
N ASN A 107 42.05 -34.10 -18.46
CA ASN A 107 43.38 -34.26 -19.03
C ASN A 107 43.38 -34.00 -20.55
N ASP A 108 42.31 -33.38 -21.06
CA ASP A 108 42.16 -33.10 -22.48
C ASP A 108 42.78 -31.76 -22.89
N VAL A 109 43.18 -31.68 -24.17
CA VAL A 109 43.68 -30.47 -24.82
C VAL A 109 42.61 -29.92 -25.76
N TRP A 110 42.30 -28.65 -25.61
CA TRP A 110 41.37 -27.93 -26.50
C TRP A 110 42.05 -26.69 -27.04
N CYS A 111 41.88 -26.38 -28.33
CA CYS A 111 42.42 -25.18 -28.95
C CYS A 111 41.30 -24.39 -29.63
N PHE A 112 41.23 -23.09 -29.35
CA PHE A 112 40.33 -22.14 -29.98
C PHE A 112 41.06 -21.40 -31.09
N SER A 113 40.58 -21.52 -32.32
CA SER A 113 41.13 -20.77 -33.45
C SER A 113 40.54 -19.38 -33.52
N ILE A 114 41.36 -18.33 -33.41
CA ILE A 114 40.88 -16.94 -33.43
C ILE A 114 40.27 -16.57 -34.78
N GLY A 115 40.91 -16.95 -35.88
CA GLY A 115 40.44 -16.58 -37.23
C GLY A 115 39.09 -17.21 -37.60
N PHE A 116 38.85 -18.45 -37.19
CA PHE A 116 37.64 -19.20 -37.54
C PHE A 116 36.59 -19.25 -36.41
N GLN A 117 36.92 -18.79 -35.21
CA GLN A 117 36.06 -18.73 -34.02
C GLN A 117 35.41 -20.07 -33.64
N TYR A 118 36.20 -21.14 -33.58
CA TYR A 118 35.72 -22.43 -33.10
C TYR A 118 36.75 -23.12 -32.19
N TRP A 119 36.22 -23.92 -31.27
CA TRP A 119 36.98 -24.83 -30.42
C TRP A 119 37.19 -26.18 -31.09
N LYS A 120 38.40 -26.69 -31.00
CA LYS A 120 38.79 -28.02 -31.47
C LYS A 120 39.41 -28.81 -30.33
N LYS A 121 38.82 -29.96 -30.01
CA LYS A 121 39.49 -30.96 -29.15
C LYS A 121 40.64 -31.58 -29.95
N ILE A 122 41.86 -31.50 -29.43
CA ILE A 122 43.02 -32.12 -30.06
C ILE A 122 43.06 -33.58 -29.60
N ALA A 123 42.95 -34.51 -30.54
CA ALA A 123 43.18 -35.92 -30.28
C ALA A 123 44.68 -36.16 -30.18
N THR A 124 45.15 -36.53 -29.00
CA THR A 124 46.54 -36.81 -28.67
C THR A 124 46.73 -38.31 -28.35
N SER A 125 47.97 -38.78 -28.41
CA SER A 125 48.36 -40.13 -27.96
C SER A 125 49.22 -40.07 -26.70
N ASN A 126 49.18 -41.14 -25.89
CA ASN A 126 49.91 -41.27 -24.61
C ASN A 126 49.55 -40.18 -23.58
N ASP A 127 48.27 -39.81 -23.52
CA ASP A 127 47.79 -38.70 -22.69
C ASP A 127 48.23 -38.83 -21.22
N PRO A 128 48.64 -37.71 -20.60
CA PRO A 128 48.88 -37.70 -19.17
C PRO A 128 47.60 -38.08 -18.41
N PRO A 129 47.72 -38.69 -17.21
CA PRO A 129 46.58 -38.84 -16.31
C PRO A 129 46.05 -37.46 -15.91
N ALA A 130 44.87 -37.42 -15.28
CA ALA A 130 44.37 -36.18 -14.70
C ALA A 130 45.34 -35.69 -13.61
N LEU A 131 45.80 -34.43 -13.75
CA LEU A 131 46.80 -33.85 -12.85
C LEU A 131 46.16 -32.89 -11.84
N TYR A 132 46.71 -32.87 -10.63
CA TYR A 132 46.41 -31.91 -9.58
C TYR A 132 47.63 -31.02 -9.32
N SER A 133 47.39 -29.75 -8.95
CA SER A 133 48.45 -28.76 -8.64
C SER A 133 49.58 -28.77 -9.68
N PHE A 134 49.21 -28.62 -10.95
CA PHE A 134 50.15 -28.68 -12.07
C PHE A 134 50.49 -27.28 -12.58
N VAL A 135 51.69 -27.16 -13.12
CA VAL A 135 52.17 -26.01 -13.86
C VAL A 135 52.52 -26.41 -15.27
N SER A 136 52.49 -25.44 -16.19
CA SER A 136 52.84 -25.68 -17.57
C SER A 136 53.64 -24.54 -18.14
N ASP A 137 54.37 -24.83 -19.20
CA ASP A 137 55.03 -23.82 -19.99
C ASP A 137 54.98 -24.17 -21.49
N TYR A 138 55.04 -23.15 -22.31
CA TYR A 138 55.06 -23.27 -23.76
C TYR A 138 56.32 -22.65 -24.31
N TYR A 139 56.96 -23.41 -25.18
CA TYR A 139 58.19 -22.99 -25.81
C TYR A 139 58.25 -23.52 -27.24
N ARG A 140 59.07 -22.87 -28.05
CA ARG A 140 59.30 -23.25 -29.43
C ARG A 140 60.74 -23.70 -29.61
N TYR A 141 60.90 -24.89 -30.16
CA TYR A 141 62.21 -25.48 -30.40
C TYR A 141 62.29 -26.02 -31.82
N GLU A 142 63.36 -25.65 -32.55
CA GLU A 142 63.57 -26.00 -33.96
C GLU A 142 62.34 -25.75 -34.87
N GLY A 143 61.61 -24.67 -34.61
CA GLY A 143 60.42 -24.30 -35.37
C GLY A 143 59.14 -25.06 -35.01
N LYS A 144 59.19 -26.02 -34.07
CA LYS A 144 58.03 -26.79 -33.58
C LYS A 144 57.54 -26.29 -32.22
N ASP A 145 56.23 -26.44 -32.00
CA ASP A 145 55.54 -26.07 -30.77
C ASP A 145 55.58 -27.22 -29.77
N TYR A 146 56.05 -26.94 -28.56
CA TYR A 146 56.06 -27.88 -27.44
C TYR A 146 55.29 -27.32 -26.24
N PHE A 147 54.67 -28.20 -25.48
CA PHE A 147 53.94 -27.85 -24.26
C PHE A 147 54.32 -28.79 -23.12
N GLY A 148 55.05 -28.25 -22.15
CA GLY A 148 55.51 -28.96 -20.97
C GLY A 148 54.51 -28.81 -19.83
N VAL A 149 54.25 -29.90 -19.10
CA VAL A 149 53.40 -29.92 -17.91
C VAL A 149 54.07 -30.74 -16.82
N VAL A 150 54.12 -30.19 -15.62
CA VAL A 150 54.56 -30.92 -14.41
C VAL A 150 53.46 -30.80 -13.37
N GLY A 151 53.02 -31.93 -12.82
CA GLY A 151 51.98 -31.94 -11.80
C GLY A 151 51.84 -33.28 -11.13
N MET A 152 51.03 -33.32 -10.07
CA MET A 152 50.78 -34.53 -9.31
C MET A 152 49.73 -35.38 -10.04
N ASN A 153 50.04 -36.65 -10.27
CA ASN A 153 49.04 -37.61 -10.73
C ASN A 153 47.96 -37.80 -9.65
N THR A 154 46.69 -37.57 -9.99
CA THR A 154 45.55 -37.75 -9.08
C THR A 154 45.39 -39.19 -8.54
N MET A 155 45.92 -40.20 -9.25
CA MET A 155 45.83 -41.61 -8.84
C MET A 155 47.10 -42.09 -8.12
N SER A 156 48.28 -41.85 -8.71
CA SER A 156 49.55 -42.41 -8.19
C SER A 156 50.30 -41.48 -7.25
N LEU A 157 49.89 -40.21 -7.12
CA LEU A 157 50.57 -39.17 -6.32
C LEU A 157 52.03 -38.89 -6.75
N GLU A 158 52.44 -39.37 -7.92
CA GLU A 158 53.78 -39.13 -8.49
C GLU A 158 53.82 -37.81 -9.29
N TYR A 159 54.99 -37.16 -9.29
CA TYR A 159 55.29 -36.01 -10.14
C TYR A 159 56.14 -36.44 -11.34
N LYS A 160 55.67 -36.13 -12.55
CA LYS A 160 56.37 -36.40 -13.82
C LYS A 160 56.32 -35.17 -14.72
N LEU A 161 57.32 -35.05 -15.58
CA LEU A 161 57.34 -34.07 -16.66
C LEU A 161 56.71 -34.69 -17.89
N TYR A 162 55.63 -34.09 -18.37
CA TYR A 162 54.95 -34.47 -19.61
C TYR A 162 55.20 -33.40 -20.66
N ILE A 163 55.67 -33.78 -21.86
CA ILE A 163 55.92 -32.85 -22.97
C ILE A 163 55.07 -33.30 -24.16
N LEU A 164 54.17 -32.41 -24.60
CA LEU A 164 53.40 -32.59 -25.82
C LEU A 164 54.15 -31.98 -27.02
N ASP A 165 54.38 -32.79 -28.05
CA ASP A 165 54.76 -32.30 -29.38
C ASP A 165 53.48 -32.03 -30.19
N PHE A 166 53.16 -30.78 -30.48
CA PHE A 166 51.95 -30.43 -31.24
C PHE A 166 51.99 -30.88 -32.71
N SER A 167 53.18 -31.09 -33.28
CA SER A 167 53.33 -31.56 -34.67
C SER A 167 52.98 -33.04 -34.78
N GLN A 168 53.38 -33.84 -33.80
CA GLN A 168 53.09 -35.28 -33.73
C GLN A 168 51.79 -35.60 -32.97
N LYS A 169 51.30 -34.67 -32.15
CA LYS A 169 50.17 -34.83 -31.22
C LYS A 169 50.40 -35.99 -30.23
N ASN A 170 51.64 -36.17 -29.80
CA ASN A 170 52.03 -37.24 -28.90
C ASN A 170 52.67 -36.68 -27.63
N TRP A 171 52.29 -37.24 -26.49
CA TRP A 171 52.88 -36.92 -25.19
C TRP A 171 54.05 -37.84 -24.88
N ASN A 172 55.17 -37.26 -24.44
CA ASN A 172 56.31 -37.96 -23.87
C ASN A 172 56.38 -37.67 -22.37
N HIS A 173 56.77 -38.65 -21.56
CA HIS A 173 56.90 -38.48 -20.11
C HIS A 173 58.31 -38.78 -19.62
N PHE A 174 58.80 -37.97 -18.70
CA PHE A 174 60.14 -38.04 -18.12
C PHE A 174 60.04 -38.05 -16.60
N SER A 175 60.87 -38.87 -15.97
CA SER A 175 60.96 -38.94 -14.50
C SER A 175 61.86 -37.81 -13.99
N LEU A 176 61.44 -37.10 -12.96
CA LEU A 176 62.19 -35.97 -12.40
C LEU A 176 63.29 -36.38 -11.40
N GLY A 177 63.40 -37.69 -11.10
CA GLY A 177 64.50 -38.23 -10.29
C GLY A 177 64.38 -38.04 -8.78
N PHE A 178 63.31 -37.40 -8.30
CA PHE A 178 62.99 -37.30 -6.86
C PHE A 178 61.73 -38.13 -6.52
N SER A 179 61.76 -38.83 -5.39
CA SER A 179 60.61 -39.55 -4.81
C SER A 179 60.12 -38.81 -3.56
N LEU A 180 58.80 -38.71 -3.40
CA LEU A 180 58.18 -38.14 -2.19
C LEU A 180 58.11 -39.15 -1.05
N GLU A 181 58.33 -40.43 -1.32
CA GLU A 181 58.48 -41.47 -0.31
C GLU A 181 59.92 -41.45 0.22
N ASN A 182 60.16 -40.65 1.26
CA ASN A 182 61.35 -40.82 2.08
C ASN A 182 61.04 -41.77 3.26
N PRO A 183 61.68 -42.95 3.37
CA PRO A 183 61.48 -43.88 4.48
C PRO A 183 61.78 -43.28 5.86
N GLU A 184 62.57 -42.20 5.94
CA GLU A 184 62.95 -41.56 7.21
C GLU A 184 61.97 -40.47 7.67
N HIS A 185 61.06 -40.00 6.81
CA HIS A 185 60.08 -38.94 7.12
C HIS A 185 58.69 -39.24 6.52
N PRO A 186 57.85 -40.05 7.19
CA PRO A 186 56.53 -40.46 6.70
C PRO A 186 55.45 -39.35 6.73
N GLU A 187 55.80 -38.13 7.14
CA GLU A 187 54.87 -36.99 7.29
C GLU A 187 54.76 -36.10 6.04
N VAL A 188 55.51 -36.39 4.96
CA VAL A 188 55.46 -35.60 3.72
C VAL A 188 54.11 -35.78 3.05
N ASN A 189 53.18 -34.85 3.27
CA ASN A 189 51.92 -34.80 2.55
C ASN A 189 52.21 -34.32 1.11
N PRO A 190 52.10 -35.18 0.08
CA PRO A 190 52.47 -34.86 -1.30
C PRO A 190 51.59 -33.77 -1.93
N ILE A 191 50.49 -33.38 -1.27
CA ILE A 191 49.49 -32.42 -1.77
C ILE A 191 50.00 -30.96 -1.79
N TYR A 192 51.14 -30.65 -1.17
CA TYR A 192 51.61 -29.26 -0.94
C TYR A 192 52.94 -28.89 -1.62
N LEU A 193 53.27 -29.45 -2.80
CA LEU A 193 54.42 -28.96 -3.57
C LEU A 193 54.05 -27.76 -4.44
N SER A 194 54.86 -26.72 -4.33
CA SER A 194 54.77 -25.49 -5.10
C SER A 194 55.78 -25.52 -6.24
N LEU A 195 55.29 -25.49 -7.48
CA LEU A 195 56.11 -25.68 -8.68
C LEU A 195 56.10 -24.43 -9.56
N ILE A 196 57.21 -24.21 -10.27
CA ILE A 196 57.32 -23.24 -11.36
C ILE A 196 58.02 -23.97 -12.50
N LEU A 197 57.52 -23.81 -13.72
CA LEU A 197 58.13 -24.37 -14.92
C LEU A 197 58.39 -23.23 -15.90
N HIS A 198 59.63 -23.09 -16.35
CA HIS A 198 59.97 -22.12 -17.40
C HIS A 198 61.08 -22.63 -18.31
N GLU A 199 60.93 -22.46 -19.61
CA GLU A 199 61.97 -22.69 -20.60
C GLU A 199 62.90 -21.49 -20.69
N PHE A 200 64.19 -21.75 -20.60
CA PHE A 200 65.22 -20.74 -20.80
C PHE A 200 66.49 -21.40 -21.35
N ASN A 201 67.04 -20.86 -22.43
CA ASN A 201 68.26 -21.37 -23.07
C ASN A 201 68.24 -22.89 -23.36
N GLN A 202 67.12 -23.39 -23.91
CA GLN A 202 66.91 -24.80 -24.29
C GLN A 202 66.88 -25.76 -23.09
N LYS A 203 66.54 -25.25 -21.91
CA LYS A 203 66.45 -26.02 -20.67
C LYS A 203 65.16 -25.68 -19.95
N LEU A 204 64.46 -26.70 -19.49
CA LEU A 204 63.28 -26.54 -18.64
C LEU A 204 63.73 -26.41 -17.19
N HIS A 205 63.53 -25.23 -16.63
CA HIS A 205 63.80 -24.90 -15.24
C HIS A 205 62.55 -25.19 -14.43
N ILE A 206 62.60 -26.21 -13.59
CA ILE A 206 61.56 -26.62 -12.68
C ILE A 206 61.99 -26.22 -11.27
N ILE A 207 61.39 -25.17 -10.73
CA ILE A 207 61.67 -24.69 -9.38
C ILE A 207 60.68 -25.34 -8.43
N LEU A 208 61.19 -26.04 -7.42
CA LEU A 208 60.40 -26.67 -6.38
C LEU A 208 60.55 -25.89 -5.07
N ILE A 209 59.44 -25.38 -4.56
CA ILE A 209 59.33 -24.69 -3.28
C ILE A 209 58.52 -25.60 -2.34
N SER A 210 59.04 -25.84 -1.14
CA SER A 210 58.43 -26.74 -0.16
C SER A 210 58.91 -26.40 1.25
N ASP A 211 58.05 -26.65 2.25
CA ASP A 211 58.43 -26.65 3.68
C ASP A 211 59.60 -27.62 3.97
N TYR A 212 59.74 -28.65 3.14
CA TYR A 212 60.80 -29.64 3.23
C TYR A 212 62.07 -29.13 2.54
N LYS A 213 63.00 -28.56 3.32
CA LYS A 213 64.28 -27.99 2.84
C LYS A 213 65.13 -28.90 1.94
N HIS A 214 64.97 -30.22 2.02
CA HIS A 214 65.71 -31.19 1.20
C HIS A 214 65.11 -31.39 -0.20
N LEU A 215 63.83 -31.05 -0.40
CA LEU A 215 63.15 -31.08 -1.69
C LEU A 215 63.24 -29.73 -2.42
N GLN A 216 63.47 -28.65 -1.68
CA GLN A 216 63.57 -27.31 -2.23
C GLN A 216 64.80 -27.16 -3.14
N GLY A 217 64.59 -26.80 -4.41
CA GLY A 217 65.68 -26.63 -5.36
C GLY A 217 65.23 -26.41 -6.80
N LEU A 218 66.20 -26.10 -7.66
CA LEU A 218 66.04 -25.88 -9.07
C LEU A 218 66.46 -27.15 -9.82
N TYR A 219 65.50 -27.77 -10.50
CA TYR A 219 65.73 -28.89 -11.40
C TYR A 219 65.82 -28.36 -12.83
N ILE A 220 66.93 -28.63 -13.51
CA ILE A 220 67.15 -28.21 -14.88
C ILE A 220 67.12 -29.45 -15.76
N PHE A 221 66.06 -29.58 -16.56
CA PHE A 221 65.91 -30.63 -17.55
C PHE A 221 66.42 -30.14 -18.90
N ASP A 222 67.48 -30.77 -19.39
CA ASP A 222 68.11 -30.44 -20.65
C ASP A 222 67.34 -31.09 -21.81
N LEU A 223 66.81 -30.26 -22.72
CA LEU A 223 65.94 -30.71 -23.81
C LEU A 223 66.69 -31.56 -24.86
N LEU A 224 68.02 -31.47 -24.93
CA LEU A 224 68.83 -32.22 -25.89
C LEU A 224 69.18 -33.60 -25.35
N THR A 225 69.69 -33.64 -24.12
CA THR A 225 70.19 -34.87 -23.50
C THR A 225 69.13 -35.65 -22.74
N HIS A 226 67.97 -35.04 -22.46
CA HIS A 226 66.91 -35.56 -21.58
C HIS A 226 67.42 -35.91 -20.18
N ASN A 227 68.50 -35.26 -19.73
CA ASN A 227 69.04 -35.41 -18.39
C ASN A 227 68.55 -34.28 -17.48
N THR A 228 68.27 -34.63 -16.23
CA THR A 228 67.89 -33.68 -15.18
C THR A 228 69.10 -33.41 -14.28
N THR A 229 69.38 -32.14 -14.02
CA THR A 229 70.38 -31.70 -13.03
C THR A 229 69.68 -30.96 -11.89
N PHE A 230 70.17 -31.09 -10.66
CA PHE A 230 69.56 -30.50 -9.47
C PHE A 230 70.53 -29.52 -8.79
N PHE A 231 70.03 -28.33 -8.47
CA PHE A 231 70.74 -27.29 -7.73
C PHE A 231 69.91 -26.88 -6.51
N GLN A 232 70.50 -27.00 -5.32
CA GLN A 232 69.87 -26.48 -4.10
C GLN A 232 70.13 -24.97 -4.01
N TYR A 233 69.08 -24.18 -3.73
CA TYR A 233 69.19 -22.74 -3.51
C TYR A 233 68.72 -22.35 -2.12
N ALA A 234 69.22 -21.23 -1.60
CA ALA A 234 68.75 -20.64 -0.35
C ALA A 234 67.73 -19.53 -0.64
N LEU A 235 66.53 -19.62 -0.05
CA LEU A 235 65.60 -18.48 0.01
C LEU A 235 66.12 -17.48 1.04
N SER A 236 66.21 -16.21 0.65
CA SER A 236 66.61 -15.10 1.53
C SER A 236 65.53 -14.73 2.55
N ASP A 237 64.28 -15.09 2.27
CA ASP A 237 63.10 -14.80 3.10
C ASP A 237 62.28 -16.08 3.34
N ASN A 238 62.19 -16.51 4.61
CA ASN A 238 61.38 -17.67 5.00
C ASN A 238 59.89 -17.46 4.74
N ALA A 239 59.42 -16.21 4.61
CA ALA A 239 58.02 -15.92 4.30
C ALA A 239 57.59 -16.49 2.94
N LEU A 240 58.50 -16.64 1.98
CA LEU A 240 58.20 -17.19 0.65
C LEU A 240 57.88 -18.69 0.65
N ILE A 241 58.21 -19.41 1.73
CA ILE A 241 57.95 -20.85 1.87
C ILE A 241 56.46 -21.11 2.15
N GLU A 242 55.79 -20.18 2.84
CA GLU A 242 54.38 -20.30 3.24
C GLU A 242 53.38 -20.05 2.09
N TYR A 243 53.84 -19.55 0.93
CA TYR A 243 52.96 -19.14 -0.17
C TYR A 243 53.26 -19.91 -1.46
N SER A 244 52.21 -20.43 -2.10
CA SER A 244 52.35 -21.08 -3.41
C SER A 244 52.61 -20.06 -4.52
N PRO A 245 53.48 -20.36 -5.51
CA PRO A 245 53.69 -19.53 -6.67
C PRO A 245 52.39 -19.45 -7.47
N HIS A 246 52.01 -18.24 -7.83
CA HIS A 246 50.79 -17.95 -8.56
C HIS A 246 51.06 -17.83 -10.06
N THR A 247 52.05 -17.02 -10.44
CA THR A 247 52.45 -16.80 -11.83
C THR A 247 53.94 -16.47 -11.89
N SER A 248 54.55 -16.68 -13.05
CA SER A 248 55.95 -16.36 -13.29
C SER A 248 56.16 -15.85 -14.70
N GLY A 249 57.23 -15.09 -14.92
CA GLY A 249 57.60 -14.61 -16.24
C GLY A 249 59.02 -14.06 -16.28
N LEU A 250 59.65 -14.19 -17.43
CA LEU A 250 61.04 -13.75 -17.65
C LEU A 250 61.07 -12.30 -18.11
N ILE A 251 61.83 -11.46 -17.41
CA ILE A 251 62.05 -10.05 -17.76
C ILE A 251 63.55 -9.78 -17.68
N ASN A 252 64.20 -9.45 -18.80
CA ASN A 252 65.65 -9.20 -18.88
C ASN A 252 66.49 -10.32 -18.21
N ASP A 253 66.24 -11.58 -18.59
CA ASP A 253 66.90 -12.80 -18.07
C ASP A 253 66.68 -13.14 -16.57
N ASP A 254 65.97 -12.28 -15.83
CA ASP A 254 65.51 -12.56 -14.47
C ASP A 254 64.10 -13.18 -14.53
N LEU A 255 63.91 -14.31 -13.85
CA LEU A 255 62.59 -14.93 -13.67
C LEU A 255 61.91 -14.25 -12.47
N TYR A 256 60.85 -13.49 -12.75
CA TYR A 256 59.99 -12.90 -11.73
C TYR A 256 58.89 -13.89 -11.37
N VAL A 257 58.61 -14.01 -10.07
CA VAL A 257 57.60 -14.91 -9.52
C VAL A 257 56.72 -14.11 -8.58
N ILE A 258 55.42 -14.25 -8.80
CA ILE A 258 54.39 -13.71 -7.93
C ILE A 258 53.77 -14.88 -7.17
N PHE A 259 53.70 -14.77 -5.85
CA PHE A 259 53.15 -15.77 -4.94
C PHE A 259 51.72 -15.42 -4.52
N GLU A 260 50.96 -16.44 -4.13
CA GLU A 260 49.65 -16.25 -3.51
C GLU A 260 49.78 -15.35 -2.27
N GLY A 261 48.86 -14.41 -2.10
CA GLY A 261 48.94 -13.42 -1.01
C GLY A 261 49.81 -12.21 -1.33
N GLY A 262 50.38 -12.11 -2.53
CA GLY A 262 50.96 -10.87 -3.06
C GLY A 262 52.45 -10.67 -2.81
N HIS A 263 53.13 -11.65 -2.22
CA HIS A 263 54.58 -11.64 -2.16
C HIS A 263 55.15 -11.84 -3.56
N SER A 264 56.29 -11.22 -3.85
CA SER A 264 56.96 -11.38 -5.15
C SER A 264 58.46 -11.42 -4.98
N ALA A 265 59.11 -12.17 -5.85
CA ALA A 265 60.56 -12.30 -5.84
C ALA A 265 61.08 -12.54 -7.26
N LYS A 266 62.38 -12.34 -7.46
CA LYS A 266 63.06 -12.69 -8.70
C LYS A 266 64.28 -13.57 -8.46
N ILE A 267 64.60 -14.38 -9.46
CA ILE A 267 65.81 -15.22 -9.52
C ILE A 267 66.46 -15.05 -10.89
N ASN A 268 67.78 -14.86 -10.91
CA ASN A 268 68.54 -14.79 -12.15
C ASN A 268 68.92 -16.20 -12.61
N LEU A 269 68.42 -16.65 -13.77
CA LEU A 269 68.65 -18.01 -14.27
C LEU A 269 70.02 -18.19 -14.94
N ASN A 270 70.72 -17.11 -15.29
CA ASN A 270 72.09 -17.13 -15.84
C ASN A 270 73.17 -17.20 -14.74
N SER A 271 72.82 -16.90 -13.49
CA SER A 271 73.76 -16.92 -12.36
C SER A 271 74.05 -18.35 -11.89
N SER A 272 75.25 -18.59 -11.37
CA SER A 272 75.63 -19.87 -10.74
C SER A 272 75.17 -19.98 -9.27
N ASP A 273 74.85 -18.86 -8.64
CA ASP A 273 74.52 -18.79 -7.20
C ASP A 273 73.01 -18.76 -6.90
N TYR A 274 72.15 -18.72 -7.94
CA TYR A 274 70.67 -18.84 -7.86
C TYR A 274 70.00 -18.12 -6.66
N TYR A 275 70.40 -16.87 -6.42
CA TYR A 275 69.91 -16.07 -5.29
C TYR A 275 68.54 -15.43 -5.56
N TRP A 276 67.65 -15.48 -4.57
CA TRP A 276 66.33 -14.84 -4.62
C TRP A 276 66.36 -13.43 -4.05
N GLN A 277 65.87 -12.47 -4.84
CA GLN A 277 65.60 -11.11 -4.39
C GLN A 277 64.10 -10.92 -4.18
N SER A 278 63.66 -10.72 -2.93
CA SER A 278 62.27 -10.42 -2.60
C SER A 278 61.93 -8.93 -2.78
N PHE A 279 60.66 -8.66 -3.05
CA PHE A 279 60.08 -7.32 -3.16
C PHE A 279 59.01 -7.11 -2.09
N GLU A 280 58.57 -5.86 -1.91
CA GLU A 280 57.44 -5.58 -1.03
C GLU A 280 56.16 -6.28 -1.48
N LYS A 281 55.33 -6.64 -0.50
CA LYS A 281 54.07 -7.34 -0.70
C LYS A 281 53.06 -6.44 -1.46
N ILE A 282 52.51 -6.98 -2.54
CA ILE A 282 51.44 -6.37 -3.31
C ILE A 282 50.11 -6.63 -2.60
N LEU A 283 49.54 -5.59 -1.98
CA LEU A 283 48.33 -5.73 -1.14
C LEU A 283 47.06 -6.06 -1.93
N SER A 284 47.02 -5.73 -3.21
CA SER A 284 45.89 -5.98 -4.13
C SER A 284 45.80 -7.40 -4.67
N LEU A 285 46.88 -8.18 -4.57
CA LEU A 285 46.92 -9.55 -5.09
C LEU A 285 46.15 -10.51 -4.20
N ARG A 286 45.21 -11.19 -4.85
CA ARG A 286 44.17 -12.01 -4.20
C ARG A 286 44.47 -13.50 -4.37
N LYS A 287 43.91 -14.35 -3.50
CA LYS A 287 44.07 -15.80 -3.66
C LYS A 287 43.31 -16.24 -4.91
N GLY A 288 43.91 -17.09 -5.73
CA GLY A 288 43.25 -17.61 -6.93
C GLY A 288 42.96 -16.59 -8.04
N ILE A 289 43.73 -15.51 -8.11
CA ILE A 289 43.74 -14.63 -9.28
C ILE A 289 44.24 -15.38 -10.53
N SER A 290 44.11 -14.79 -11.71
CA SER A 290 44.64 -15.31 -12.97
C SER A 290 45.58 -14.27 -13.57
N SER A 291 46.86 -14.61 -13.75
CA SER A 291 47.88 -13.62 -14.13
C SER A 291 48.81 -14.10 -15.23
N ILE A 292 49.20 -13.19 -16.12
CA ILE A 292 50.13 -13.43 -17.24
C ILE A 292 51.05 -12.23 -17.47
N LEU A 293 52.28 -12.48 -17.92
CA LEU A 293 53.23 -11.44 -18.31
C LEU A 293 52.92 -10.90 -19.72
N VAL A 294 52.80 -9.57 -19.85
CA VAL A 294 52.57 -8.85 -21.10
C VAL A 294 53.49 -7.64 -21.17
N ASN A 295 54.42 -7.61 -22.13
CA ASN A 295 55.33 -6.47 -22.38
C ASN A 295 55.95 -5.92 -21.07
N ASP A 296 56.61 -6.81 -20.30
CA ASP A 296 57.25 -6.54 -19.01
C ASP A 296 56.31 -6.15 -17.83
N LYS A 297 55.00 -6.32 -17.99
CA LYS A 297 54.01 -6.06 -16.94
C LYS A 297 53.15 -7.30 -16.67
N PHE A 298 52.91 -7.62 -15.42
CA PHE A 298 51.96 -8.68 -15.07
C PHE A 298 50.54 -8.13 -15.11
N MET A 299 49.72 -8.71 -15.97
CA MET A 299 48.28 -8.44 -16.06
C MET A 299 47.55 -9.50 -15.26
N SER A 300 46.63 -9.09 -14.38
CA SER A 300 45.92 -10.01 -13.48
C SER A 300 44.44 -9.75 -13.44
N PHE A 301 43.63 -10.81 -13.40
CA PHE A 301 42.18 -10.76 -13.36
C PHE A 301 41.61 -11.66 -12.24
N GLY A 302 40.66 -11.12 -11.49
CA GLY A 302 39.80 -11.88 -10.59
C GLY A 302 40.42 -12.29 -9.25
N GLY A 303 39.99 -13.44 -8.73
CA GLY A 303 40.45 -13.99 -7.44
C GLY A 303 39.62 -13.57 -6.23
N ARG A 304 40.01 -14.09 -5.07
CA ARG A 304 39.27 -14.10 -3.80
C ARG A 304 39.93 -13.25 -2.73
N LEU A 305 39.18 -12.29 -2.20
CA LEU A 305 39.54 -11.48 -1.04
C LEU A 305 38.94 -12.08 0.23
N PHE A 306 39.75 -12.34 1.26
CA PHE A 306 39.26 -12.81 2.55
C PHE A 306 39.01 -11.62 3.48
N THR A 307 37.84 -11.62 4.13
CA THR A 307 37.53 -10.82 5.31
C THR A 307 37.41 -11.75 6.52
N ASN A 308 37.40 -11.22 7.74
CA ASN A 308 37.44 -12.04 8.98
C ASN A 308 36.31 -13.08 9.09
N THR A 309 35.22 -12.95 8.34
CA THR A 309 34.07 -13.86 8.38
C THR A 309 33.62 -14.38 7.01
N ASP A 310 34.12 -13.82 5.90
CA ASP A 310 33.61 -14.15 4.56
C ASP A 310 34.62 -13.88 3.45
N TYR A 311 34.30 -14.24 2.20
CA TYR A 311 35.14 -13.93 1.06
C TYR A 311 34.37 -13.30 -0.11
N PHE A 312 35.04 -12.39 -0.81
CA PHE A 312 34.48 -11.72 -2.00
C PHE A 312 35.34 -12.02 -3.22
N LEU A 313 34.71 -12.52 -4.27
CA LEU A 313 35.31 -12.60 -5.59
C LEU A 313 35.28 -11.22 -6.26
N ASN A 314 36.19 -10.99 -7.18
CA ASN A 314 36.20 -9.76 -7.99
C ASN A 314 36.36 -10.06 -9.48
N ASN A 315 36.20 -9.03 -10.29
CA ASN A 315 36.42 -9.01 -11.73
C ASN A 315 37.30 -7.81 -12.16
N GLU A 316 38.18 -7.36 -11.27
CA GLU A 316 39.11 -6.27 -11.56
C GLU A 316 40.25 -6.72 -12.47
N ILE A 317 40.78 -5.78 -13.25
CA ILE A 317 42.03 -5.97 -13.97
C ILE A 317 43.10 -5.05 -13.37
N PHE A 318 44.18 -5.68 -12.92
CA PHE A 318 45.37 -4.97 -12.42
C PHE A 318 46.54 -5.15 -13.37
N SER A 319 47.37 -4.11 -13.47
CA SER A 319 48.70 -4.22 -14.07
C SER A 319 49.79 -3.87 -13.05
N TYR A 320 50.81 -4.72 -12.99
CA TYR A 320 51.95 -4.60 -12.08
C TYR A 320 53.24 -4.46 -12.87
N ASN A 321 54.04 -3.46 -12.53
CA ASN A 321 55.35 -3.23 -13.15
C ASN A 321 56.47 -3.32 -12.11
N PHE A 322 57.47 -4.15 -12.41
CA PHE A 322 58.62 -4.44 -11.53
C PHE A 322 59.91 -3.67 -11.92
N ILE A 323 59.83 -2.67 -12.81
CA ILE A 323 61.01 -1.94 -13.29
C ILE A 323 61.62 -1.06 -12.17
N LYS A 324 62.84 -1.46 -11.75
CA LYS A 324 63.89 -0.71 -11.00
C LYS A 324 63.68 -0.34 -9.53
N ASN A 325 62.51 -0.51 -8.92
CA ASN A 325 62.30 -0.18 -7.49
C ASN A 325 61.90 -1.42 -6.67
N SER A 326 62.21 -1.40 -5.37
CA SER A 326 61.80 -2.42 -4.39
C SER A 326 60.28 -2.52 -4.21
N ILE A 327 59.53 -1.53 -4.71
CA ILE A 327 58.07 -1.40 -4.60
C ILE A 327 57.46 -1.57 -6.01
N PRO A 328 56.63 -2.60 -6.24
CA PRO A 328 55.93 -2.78 -7.51
C PRO A 328 54.92 -1.65 -7.74
N ASN A 329 54.93 -1.06 -8.95
CA ASN A 329 53.96 -0.02 -9.31
C ASN A 329 52.67 -0.67 -9.80
N GLU A 330 51.59 -0.50 -9.04
CA GLU A 330 50.26 -1.05 -9.32
C GLU A 330 49.39 -0.01 -10.05
N SER A 331 48.62 -0.47 -11.03
CA SER A 331 47.56 0.32 -11.65
C SER A 331 46.31 -0.53 -11.88
N VAL A 332 45.16 0.00 -11.45
CA VAL A 332 43.86 -0.57 -11.79
C VAL A 332 43.52 -0.14 -13.22
N LEU A 333 43.42 -1.11 -14.14
CA LEU A 333 43.02 -0.85 -15.51
C LEU A 333 41.50 -0.83 -15.66
N VAL A 334 40.82 -1.74 -14.97
CA VAL A 334 39.35 -1.82 -14.95
C VAL A 334 38.90 -2.07 -13.51
N PRO A 335 38.12 -1.16 -12.90
CA PRO A 335 37.59 -1.34 -11.55
C PRO A 335 36.54 -2.44 -11.50
N SER A 336 36.28 -3.00 -10.32
CA SER A 336 35.24 -4.03 -10.18
C SER A 336 33.90 -3.40 -10.51
N PHE A 337 33.16 -4.07 -11.39
CA PHE A 337 31.81 -3.67 -11.73
C PHE A 337 30.87 -4.86 -11.54
N VAL A 338 30.00 -4.76 -10.54
CA VAL A 338 28.93 -5.72 -10.32
C VAL A 338 27.80 -5.39 -11.29
N SER A 339 27.34 -6.37 -12.03
CA SER A 339 26.20 -6.23 -12.94
C SER A 339 25.32 -7.49 -12.89
N PRO A 340 24.06 -7.38 -13.32
CA PRO A 340 23.21 -8.55 -13.52
C PRO A 340 23.86 -9.54 -14.50
N THR A 341 23.57 -10.84 -14.33
CA THR A 341 23.95 -11.88 -15.30
C THR A 341 23.34 -11.59 -16.68
N ALA A 342 24.07 -11.96 -17.73
CA ALA A 342 23.61 -11.87 -19.12
C ALA A 342 22.24 -12.53 -19.29
N ARG A 343 21.27 -11.80 -19.87
CA ARG A 343 19.90 -12.27 -20.02
C ARG A 343 19.20 -11.70 -21.25
N ILE A 344 18.14 -12.38 -21.70
CA ILE A 344 17.19 -11.88 -22.68
C ILE A 344 15.78 -11.81 -22.09
N SER A 345 14.92 -11.00 -22.70
CA SER A 345 13.48 -10.93 -22.41
C SER A 345 13.17 -10.76 -20.92
N ALA A 346 13.99 -9.92 -20.27
CA ALA A 346 13.77 -9.41 -18.93
C ALA A 346 12.93 -8.12 -19.01
N ALA A 347 12.37 -7.70 -17.87
CA ALA A 347 11.66 -6.44 -17.76
C ALA A 347 12.56 -5.36 -17.16
N MET A 348 12.49 -4.14 -17.69
CA MET A 348 13.13 -2.97 -17.07
C MET A 348 12.13 -1.83 -16.90
N CYS A 349 12.14 -1.18 -15.73
CA CYS A 349 11.28 -0.04 -15.42
C CYS A 349 12.02 1.06 -14.66
N ALA A 350 11.50 2.29 -14.72
CA ALA A 350 12.03 3.42 -13.99
C ALA A 350 11.12 3.75 -12.79
N ILE A 351 11.69 3.78 -11.58
CA ILE A 351 10.96 4.11 -10.34
C ILE A 351 11.83 5.04 -9.50
N LYS A 352 11.35 6.25 -9.20
CA LYS A 352 12.04 7.26 -8.37
C LYS A 352 13.50 7.51 -8.78
N GLY A 353 13.71 7.75 -10.06
CA GLY A 353 15.05 8.03 -10.58
C GLY A 353 15.99 6.83 -10.71
N LYS A 354 15.50 5.60 -10.47
CA LYS A 354 16.31 4.36 -10.52
C LYS A 354 15.72 3.37 -11.51
N LEU A 355 16.57 2.53 -12.10
CA LEU A 355 16.14 1.52 -13.08
C LEU A 355 16.10 0.16 -12.40
N TYR A 356 14.97 -0.52 -12.47
CA TYR A 356 14.80 -1.87 -11.94
C TYR A 356 14.76 -2.87 -13.08
N LEU A 357 15.49 -3.98 -12.92
CA LEU A 357 15.57 -5.08 -13.89
C LEU A 357 15.11 -6.36 -13.20
N PHE A 358 14.16 -7.07 -13.81
CA PHE A 358 13.59 -8.29 -13.25
C PHE A 358 13.59 -9.44 -14.27
N GLY A 359 13.90 -10.64 -13.79
CA GLY A 359 13.70 -11.90 -14.51
C GLY A 359 14.52 -12.03 -15.79
N GLY A 360 14.01 -12.79 -16.75
CA GLY A 360 14.64 -13.06 -18.04
C GLY A 360 15.25 -14.45 -18.13
N LYS A 361 15.88 -14.74 -19.28
CA LYS A 361 16.50 -16.04 -19.57
C LYS A 361 17.99 -15.89 -19.76
N ALA A 362 18.78 -16.59 -18.94
CA ALA A 362 20.20 -16.77 -19.12
C ALA A 362 20.49 -17.97 -20.05
N LYS A 363 21.76 -18.31 -20.27
CA LYS A 363 22.15 -19.44 -21.10
C LYS A 363 21.75 -20.76 -20.42
N GLY A 364 20.58 -21.30 -20.79
CA GLY A 364 20.09 -22.62 -20.38
C GLY A 364 19.17 -22.63 -19.15
N TYR A 365 18.89 -21.49 -18.52
CA TYR A 365 18.00 -21.41 -17.36
C TYR A 365 17.32 -20.04 -17.26
N PHE A 366 16.20 -19.98 -16.56
CA PHE A 366 15.44 -18.75 -16.30
C PHE A 366 15.91 -18.07 -15.01
N LEU A 367 15.59 -16.79 -14.87
CA LEU A 367 15.99 -15.95 -13.75
C LEU A 367 14.76 -15.38 -13.02
N LYS A 368 14.90 -15.15 -11.71
CA LYS A 368 13.91 -14.46 -10.85
C LYS A 368 14.53 -13.38 -9.97
N ASP A 369 15.79 -13.06 -10.23
CA ASP A 369 16.51 -12.02 -9.50
C ASP A 369 16.00 -10.63 -9.86
N MET A 370 16.10 -9.72 -8.89
CA MET A 370 15.73 -8.31 -9.01
C MET A 370 16.99 -7.47 -8.83
N TRP A 371 17.23 -6.56 -9.76
CA TRP A 371 18.37 -5.66 -9.75
C TRP A 371 17.91 -4.22 -9.85
N LYS A 372 18.67 -3.31 -9.23
CA LYS A 372 18.41 -1.88 -9.25
C LYS A 372 19.68 -1.14 -9.63
N TYR A 373 19.62 -0.35 -10.69
CA TYR A 373 20.68 0.55 -11.11
C TYR A 373 20.40 1.97 -10.64
N ASP A 374 21.41 2.62 -10.08
CA ASP A 374 21.39 4.04 -9.72
C ASP A 374 22.16 4.84 -10.78
N PRO A 375 21.48 5.61 -11.66
CA PRO A 375 22.16 6.38 -12.70
C PRO A 375 23.09 7.48 -12.18
N LYS A 376 22.88 8.00 -10.97
CA LYS A 376 23.74 9.04 -10.37
C LYS A 376 25.01 8.44 -9.81
N ALA A 377 24.87 7.31 -9.11
CA ALA A 377 26.00 6.64 -8.47
C ALA A 377 26.71 5.63 -9.39
N ASN A 378 26.15 5.33 -10.57
CA ASN A 378 26.71 4.45 -11.59
C ASN A 378 27.05 3.04 -11.06
N PHE A 379 26.12 2.43 -10.33
CA PHE A 379 26.28 1.07 -9.83
C PHE A 379 24.96 0.29 -9.84
N TRP A 380 25.08 -1.03 -10.02
CA TRP A 380 24.00 -1.98 -9.80
C TRP A 380 24.02 -2.51 -8.37
N GLY A 381 22.85 -2.60 -7.74
CA GLY A 381 22.64 -3.33 -6.50
C GLY A 381 21.59 -4.41 -6.70
N GLN A 382 21.86 -5.61 -6.21
CA GLN A 382 20.85 -6.67 -6.13
C GLN A 382 19.81 -6.29 -5.07
N VAL A 383 18.53 -6.48 -5.37
CA VAL A 383 17.42 -6.22 -4.45
C VAL A 383 17.00 -7.54 -3.82
N THR A 384 17.08 -7.61 -2.50
CA THR A 384 16.53 -8.74 -1.74
C THR A 384 15.02 -8.57 -1.62
N THR A 385 14.26 -9.53 -2.12
CA THR A 385 12.79 -9.51 -2.11
C THR A 385 12.22 -10.53 -1.13
N SER A 386 10.89 -10.46 -0.89
CA SER A 386 10.13 -11.44 -0.10
C SER A 386 10.23 -12.88 -0.64
N SER A 387 9.82 -13.86 0.20
CA SER A 387 9.78 -15.28 -0.17
C SER A 387 8.70 -15.65 -1.18
N VAL A 388 7.58 -14.92 -1.18
CA VAL A 388 6.59 -14.98 -2.26
C VAL A 388 7.17 -14.12 -3.39
N SER A 389 7.49 -14.71 -4.53
CA SER A 389 8.01 -14.05 -5.74
C SER A 389 7.60 -14.85 -6.97
N PRO A 390 7.55 -14.25 -8.17
CA PRO A 390 7.33 -15.02 -9.39
C PRO A 390 8.37 -16.15 -9.53
N SER A 391 7.97 -17.27 -10.15
CA SER A 391 8.93 -18.30 -10.57
C SER A 391 9.95 -17.72 -11.56
N GLU A 392 11.12 -18.34 -11.67
CA GLU A 392 12.11 -17.97 -12.68
C GLU A 392 11.55 -18.02 -14.10
N ARG A 393 11.48 -16.86 -14.78
CA ARG A 393 10.72 -16.74 -16.03
C ARG A 393 11.27 -15.68 -16.99
N ALA A 394 10.88 -15.78 -18.25
CA ALA A 394 11.15 -14.80 -19.30
C ALA A 394 9.92 -14.61 -20.21
N PHE A 395 9.99 -13.64 -21.13
CA PHE A 395 8.91 -13.36 -22.10
C PHE A 395 7.55 -13.06 -21.45
N PHE A 396 7.55 -12.63 -20.20
CA PHE A 396 6.37 -12.22 -19.47
C PHE A 396 5.98 -10.79 -19.85
N ALA A 397 4.69 -10.48 -19.72
CA ALA A 397 4.24 -9.11 -19.87
C ALA A 397 4.59 -8.33 -18.59
N SER A 398 5.11 -7.11 -18.74
CA SER A 398 5.45 -6.27 -17.59
C SER A 398 5.09 -4.81 -17.83
N SER A 399 4.72 -4.10 -16.76
CA SER A 399 4.47 -2.66 -16.80
C SER A 399 4.65 -2.06 -15.41
N CYS A 400 4.90 -0.76 -15.32
CA CYS A 400 5.10 -0.07 -14.04
C CYS A 400 4.22 1.18 -13.95
N GLU A 401 3.78 1.50 -12.73
CA GLU A 401 3.11 2.76 -12.42
C GLU A 401 3.46 3.16 -10.98
N GLY A 402 4.10 4.32 -10.82
CA GLY A 402 4.55 4.78 -9.50
C GLY A 402 5.54 3.80 -8.87
N ASP A 403 5.20 3.25 -7.70
CA ASP A 403 6.06 2.28 -6.99
C ASP A 403 5.80 0.81 -7.34
N ALA A 404 4.82 0.55 -8.22
CA ALA A 404 4.39 -0.77 -8.58
C ALA A 404 5.06 -1.28 -9.86
N LEU A 405 5.55 -2.51 -9.84
CA LEU A 405 5.94 -3.27 -11.03
C LEU A 405 5.02 -4.48 -11.17
N PHE A 406 4.27 -4.53 -12.26
CA PHE A 406 3.36 -5.60 -12.61
C PHE A 406 4.06 -6.62 -13.52
N VAL A 407 3.84 -7.91 -13.26
CA VAL A 407 4.32 -9.04 -14.04
C VAL A 407 3.16 -10.00 -14.28
N TRP A 408 2.99 -10.41 -15.54
CA TRP A 408 1.92 -11.31 -15.94
C TRP A 408 2.40 -12.36 -16.95
N GLY A 409 2.06 -13.63 -16.68
CA GLY A 409 2.34 -14.75 -17.56
C GLY A 409 3.84 -14.94 -17.85
N GLY A 410 4.14 -15.40 -19.07
CA GLY A 410 5.49 -15.72 -19.53
C GLY A 410 5.78 -17.23 -19.58
N GLU A 411 7.05 -17.56 -19.69
CA GLU A 411 7.55 -18.94 -19.75
C GLU A 411 8.56 -19.17 -18.62
N ASP A 412 8.36 -20.24 -17.85
CA ASP A 412 9.29 -20.76 -16.84
C ASP A 412 9.76 -22.19 -17.17
N SER A 413 10.49 -22.84 -16.26
CA SER A 413 10.97 -24.21 -16.47
C SER A 413 9.87 -25.27 -16.59
N THR A 414 8.63 -24.95 -16.20
CA THR A 414 7.47 -25.86 -16.26
C THR A 414 6.60 -25.62 -17.49
N GLY A 415 6.73 -24.46 -18.15
CA GLY A 415 6.03 -24.11 -19.38
C GLY A 415 5.45 -22.70 -19.34
N TYR A 416 4.36 -22.47 -20.07
CA TYR A 416 3.67 -21.18 -20.09
C TYR A 416 2.87 -20.93 -18.81
N THR A 417 2.75 -19.67 -18.42
CA THR A 417 2.08 -19.22 -17.19
C THR A 417 1.01 -18.16 -17.50
N ASN A 418 0.10 -17.91 -16.56
CA ASN A 418 -0.96 -16.88 -16.62
C ASN A 418 -1.25 -16.24 -15.24
N ASP A 419 -0.32 -16.43 -14.31
CA ASP A 419 -0.32 -15.88 -12.96
C ASP A 419 -0.04 -14.37 -12.96
N VAL A 420 -0.39 -13.72 -11.85
CA VAL A 420 -0.34 -12.26 -11.68
C VAL A 420 0.48 -11.91 -10.46
N PHE A 421 1.53 -11.13 -10.68
CA PHE A 421 2.38 -10.62 -9.60
C PHE A 421 2.51 -9.11 -9.66
N ILE A 422 2.50 -8.48 -8.49
CA ILE A 422 2.78 -7.06 -8.35
C ILE A 422 3.85 -6.85 -7.27
N TYR A 423 4.88 -6.11 -7.62
CA TYR A 423 5.99 -5.75 -6.74
C TYR A 423 5.80 -4.35 -6.18
N ASN A 424 5.99 -4.20 -4.88
CA ASN A 424 6.02 -2.92 -4.20
C ASN A 424 7.47 -2.49 -3.92
N SER A 425 7.95 -1.46 -4.61
CA SER A 425 9.32 -0.95 -4.45
C SER A 425 9.58 -0.20 -3.14
N LEU A 426 8.54 0.13 -2.36
CA LEU A 426 8.72 0.71 -1.02
C LEU A 426 9.14 -0.34 0.01
N THR A 427 8.48 -1.50 -0.02
CA THR A 427 8.70 -2.59 0.92
C THR A 427 9.64 -3.66 0.39
N ASN A 428 9.94 -3.63 -0.91
CA ASN A 428 10.62 -4.68 -1.67
C ASN A 428 9.91 -6.05 -1.60
N VAL A 429 8.57 -6.04 -1.56
CA VAL A 429 7.73 -7.23 -1.43
C VAL A 429 6.96 -7.48 -2.72
N TRP A 430 6.92 -8.73 -3.17
CA TRP A 430 6.02 -9.20 -4.21
C TRP A 430 4.72 -9.72 -3.58
N SER A 431 3.61 -9.48 -4.26
CA SER A 431 2.29 -10.06 -3.94
C SER A 431 1.78 -10.82 -5.15
N GLU A 432 1.41 -12.08 -4.94
CA GLU A 432 0.65 -12.87 -5.92
C GLU A 432 -0.83 -12.52 -5.79
N LEU A 433 -1.50 -12.27 -6.92
CA LEU A 433 -2.91 -11.93 -6.96
C LEU A 433 -3.69 -13.09 -7.57
N GLU A 434 -4.35 -13.87 -6.72
CA GLU A 434 -5.20 -14.97 -7.17
C GLU A 434 -6.47 -14.44 -7.85
N PRO A 435 -6.75 -14.84 -9.10
CA PRO A 435 -7.96 -14.43 -9.79
C PRO A 435 -9.23 -15.00 -9.14
N MET A 436 -10.22 -14.14 -8.90
CA MET A 436 -11.54 -14.53 -8.40
C MET A 436 -12.55 -14.87 -9.52
N SER A 437 -12.20 -14.63 -10.78
CA SER A 437 -13.04 -14.96 -11.93
C SER A 437 -12.84 -16.42 -12.38
N SER A 438 -13.90 -17.05 -12.87
CA SER A 438 -13.82 -18.38 -13.50
C SER A 438 -13.12 -18.33 -14.86
N ASP A 439 -13.40 -17.28 -15.64
CA ASP A 439 -12.77 -17.05 -16.93
C ASP A 439 -11.47 -16.28 -16.72
N VAL A 440 -10.37 -16.85 -17.21
CA VAL A 440 -9.04 -16.28 -17.15
C VAL A 440 -8.36 -16.41 -18.52
N PRO A 441 -7.46 -15.48 -18.88
CA PRO A 441 -6.54 -15.63 -20.01
C PRO A 441 -5.84 -17.01 -20.03
N SER A 442 -5.60 -17.56 -21.23
CA SER A 442 -4.80 -18.78 -21.38
C SER A 442 -3.35 -18.56 -20.93
N LYS A 443 -2.67 -19.65 -20.58
CA LYS A 443 -1.22 -19.65 -20.26
C LYS A 443 -0.42 -19.33 -21.52
N ARG A 444 0.37 -18.25 -21.49
CA ARG A 444 1.07 -17.74 -22.67
C ARG A 444 2.29 -16.88 -22.35
N LYS A 445 3.15 -16.77 -23.36
CA LYS A 445 4.32 -15.89 -23.37
C LYS A 445 4.20 -14.82 -24.46
N GLY A 446 5.06 -13.80 -24.39
CA GLY A 446 5.11 -12.74 -25.39
C GLY A 446 3.86 -11.86 -25.41
N SER A 447 3.05 -11.89 -24.35
CA SER A 447 1.93 -10.96 -24.22
C SER A 447 2.43 -9.57 -23.89
N CYS A 448 1.57 -8.61 -24.18
CA CYS A 448 1.83 -7.22 -23.91
C CYS A 448 0.87 -6.71 -22.84
N SER A 449 1.37 -5.88 -21.91
CA SER A 449 0.55 -5.36 -20.81
C SER A 449 0.76 -3.88 -20.56
N VAL A 450 -0.30 -3.21 -20.13
CA VAL A 450 -0.25 -1.82 -19.64
C VAL A 450 -0.89 -1.75 -18.26
N LEU A 451 -0.14 -1.23 -17.28
CA LEU A 451 -0.64 -0.99 -15.92
C LEU A 451 -1.22 0.42 -15.83
N LYS A 452 -2.50 0.52 -15.47
CA LYS A 452 -3.16 1.77 -15.11
C LYS A 452 -4.14 1.53 -13.97
N ILE A 453 -3.63 1.52 -12.74
CA ILE A 453 -4.38 1.12 -11.55
C ILE A 453 -5.64 1.99 -11.40
N PRO A 454 -6.84 1.40 -11.29
CA PRO A 454 -7.15 0.04 -10.78
C PRO A 454 -7.11 -1.11 -11.79
N TYR A 455 -6.70 -0.88 -13.03
CA TYR A 455 -6.72 -1.90 -14.08
C TYR A 455 -5.32 -2.24 -14.62
N ALA A 456 -5.16 -3.49 -15.05
CA ALA A 456 -4.12 -3.88 -16.00
C ALA A 456 -4.77 -4.43 -17.26
N TYR A 457 -4.29 -4.02 -18.42
CA TYR A 457 -4.76 -4.48 -19.71
C TYR A 457 -3.73 -5.43 -20.29
N ILE A 458 -4.17 -6.59 -20.78
CA ILE A 458 -3.31 -7.65 -21.31
C ILE A 458 -3.84 -8.06 -22.67
N THR A 459 -2.96 -8.15 -23.67
CA THR A 459 -3.34 -8.61 -25.00
C THR A 459 -2.26 -9.47 -25.64
N GLY A 460 -2.70 -10.33 -26.56
CA GLY A 460 -1.81 -11.10 -27.42
C GLY A 460 -1.00 -12.15 -26.67
N GLY A 461 0.09 -12.56 -27.30
CA GLY A 461 0.98 -13.62 -26.86
C GLY A 461 0.75 -14.93 -27.62
N ILE A 462 1.53 -15.94 -27.23
CA ILE A 462 1.52 -17.27 -27.82
C ILE A 462 1.15 -18.26 -26.73
N ASP A 463 0.02 -18.95 -26.92
CA ASP A 463 -0.40 -20.07 -26.08
C ASP A 463 -0.15 -21.42 -26.78
N ALA A 464 -0.67 -22.51 -26.22
CA ALA A 464 -0.53 -23.85 -26.78
C ALA A 464 -1.17 -24.03 -28.18
N HIS A 465 -2.05 -23.12 -28.60
CA HIS A 465 -2.76 -23.12 -29.88
C HIS A 465 -2.23 -22.05 -30.85
N GLY A 466 -1.15 -21.34 -30.49
CA GLY A 466 -0.51 -20.31 -31.31
C GLY A 466 -0.87 -18.88 -30.86
N LEU A 467 -0.94 -17.96 -31.82
CA LEU A 467 -1.16 -16.53 -31.55
C LEU A 467 -2.55 -16.24 -30.98
N CYS A 468 -2.59 -15.50 -29.87
CA CYS A 468 -3.80 -15.05 -29.20
C CYS A 468 -4.34 -13.74 -29.82
N SER A 469 -5.67 -13.57 -29.77
CA SER A 469 -6.42 -12.49 -30.42
C SER A 469 -7.41 -11.83 -29.45
N ASP A 470 -7.03 -11.71 -28.18
CA ASP A 470 -7.91 -11.32 -27.09
C ASP A 470 -7.34 -10.12 -26.31
N LEU A 471 -8.25 -9.22 -25.89
CA LEU A 471 -7.95 -8.10 -25.01
C LEU A 471 -8.64 -8.34 -23.67
N TRP A 472 -7.85 -8.41 -22.60
CA TRP A 472 -8.30 -8.65 -21.25
C TRP A 472 -8.02 -7.45 -20.36
N ARG A 473 -8.89 -7.24 -19.39
CA ARG A 473 -8.70 -6.31 -18.29
C ARG A 473 -8.73 -7.07 -16.97
N PHE A 474 -7.67 -6.94 -16.19
CA PHE A 474 -7.60 -7.39 -14.82
C PHE A 474 -7.90 -6.22 -13.88
N ASN A 475 -8.81 -6.41 -12.92
CA ASN A 475 -9.17 -5.40 -11.93
C ASN A 475 -8.51 -5.73 -10.58
N PHE A 476 -7.61 -4.87 -10.12
CA PHE A 476 -6.92 -5.01 -8.82
C PHE A 476 -7.85 -4.81 -7.61
N GLY A 477 -9.03 -4.23 -7.84
CA GLY A 477 -10.00 -3.96 -6.80
C GLY A 477 -10.92 -5.14 -6.45
N ASN A 478 -10.97 -6.19 -7.25
CA ASN A 478 -11.72 -7.42 -6.93
C ASN A 478 -11.02 -8.69 -7.44
N ASN A 479 -9.80 -8.55 -7.94
CA ASN A 479 -9.00 -9.60 -8.58
C ASN A 479 -9.74 -10.38 -9.68
N THR A 480 -10.61 -9.73 -10.46
CA THR A 480 -11.31 -10.41 -11.57
C THR A 480 -10.75 -10.05 -12.93
N TYR A 481 -10.75 -11.02 -13.84
CA TYR A 481 -10.59 -10.79 -15.27
C TYR A 481 -11.92 -10.51 -15.95
N THR A 482 -11.90 -9.55 -16.86
CA THR A 482 -12.98 -9.31 -17.82
C THR A 482 -12.38 -9.30 -19.22
N LYS A 483 -12.85 -10.20 -20.09
CA LYS A 483 -12.52 -10.14 -21.52
C LYS A 483 -13.25 -8.93 -22.12
N ILE A 484 -12.49 -8.00 -22.69
CA ILE A 484 -13.05 -6.79 -23.31
C ILE A 484 -13.53 -7.13 -24.71
N ASP A 485 -12.62 -7.66 -25.55
CA ASP A 485 -12.93 -7.91 -26.96
C ASP A 485 -12.00 -8.95 -27.59
N VAL A 486 -12.34 -9.33 -28.82
CA VAL A 486 -11.47 -10.04 -29.76
C VAL A 486 -10.77 -9.01 -30.63
N VAL A 487 -9.44 -8.96 -30.53
CA VAL A 487 -8.57 -8.01 -31.24
C VAL A 487 -7.65 -8.75 -32.22
N PRO A 488 -7.00 -8.07 -33.18
CA PRO A 488 -6.05 -8.73 -34.08
C PRO A 488 -4.96 -9.55 -33.35
N LYS A 489 -4.52 -10.65 -33.98
CA LYS A 489 -3.52 -11.56 -33.43
C LYS A 489 -2.13 -10.93 -33.36
N ASN A 490 -1.50 -10.94 -32.18
CA ASN A 490 -0.15 -10.42 -31.99
C ASN A 490 0.61 -11.16 -30.88
N ALA A 491 1.93 -11.11 -30.91
CA ALA A 491 2.82 -11.47 -29.80
C ALA A 491 4.10 -10.64 -29.88
N TYR A 492 4.82 -10.52 -28.76
CA TYR A 492 6.03 -9.69 -28.61
C TYR A 492 5.84 -8.24 -29.09
N ALA A 493 4.61 -7.73 -28.98
CA ALA A 493 4.26 -6.37 -29.36
C ALA A 493 4.50 -5.39 -28.20
N ALA A 494 4.61 -4.10 -28.53
CA ALA A 494 4.59 -3.02 -27.55
C ALA A 494 3.18 -2.43 -27.44
N CYS A 495 2.77 -2.03 -26.23
CA CYS A 495 1.46 -1.44 -26.00
C CYS A 495 1.51 -0.25 -25.08
N ARG A 496 0.55 0.65 -25.27
CA ARG A 496 0.34 1.83 -24.43
C ARG A 496 -1.14 2.16 -24.37
N LEU A 497 -1.58 2.65 -23.22
CA LEU A 497 -2.91 3.21 -23.03
C LEU A 497 -2.82 4.73 -22.97
N ASN A 498 -3.57 5.43 -23.82
CA ASN A 498 -3.65 6.89 -23.79
C ASN A 498 -5.10 7.36 -24.05
N ASN A 499 -5.65 8.18 -23.14
CA ASN A 499 -7.03 8.70 -23.23
C ASN A 499 -8.05 7.63 -23.65
N ASP A 500 -8.02 6.47 -22.98
CA ASP A 500 -8.87 5.30 -23.25
C ASP A 500 -8.68 4.62 -24.61
N ILE A 501 -7.70 5.05 -25.40
CA ILE A 501 -7.27 4.37 -26.62
C ILE A 501 -6.10 3.45 -26.29
N PHE A 502 -6.31 2.15 -26.50
CA PHE A 502 -5.31 1.12 -26.35
C PHE A 502 -4.55 0.95 -27.67
N HIS A 503 -3.27 1.31 -27.67
CA HIS A 503 -2.38 1.23 -28.81
C HIS A 503 -1.53 -0.03 -28.72
N VAL A 504 -1.43 -0.76 -29.82
CA VAL A 504 -0.57 -1.93 -29.99
C VAL A 504 0.22 -1.75 -31.26
N ILE A 505 1.54 -1.89 -31.20
CA ILE A 505 2.41 -1.72 -32.36
C ILE A 505 3.45 -2.86 -32.42
N GLY A 506 3.71 -3.32 -33.64
CA GLY A 506 4.69 -4.36 -33.93
C GLY A 506 4.20 -5.75 -33.56
N GLY A 507 5.17 -6.63 -33.31
CA GLY A 507 4.95 -8.02 -32.95
C GLY A 507 5.49 -9.02 -33.98
N SER A 508 5.60 -10.26 -33.54
CA SER A 508 6.06 -11.40 -34.32
C SER A 508 5.21 -12.63 -34.06
N ASP A 509 5.31 -13.60 -34.97
CA ASP A 509 4.69 -14.92 -34.83
C ASP A 509 5.55 -15.88 -33.98
N GLU A 510 5.14 -17.14 -33.92
CA GLU A 510 5.84 -18.21 -33.20
C GLU A 510 7.26 -18.52 -33.70
N ASN A 511 7.60 -18.09 -34.93
CA ASN A 511 8.90 -18.27 -35.56
C ASN A 511 9.75 -16.99 -35.49
N ASP A 512 9.33 -16.02 -34.67
CA ASP A 512 9.86 -14.65 -34.61
C ASP A 512 9.85 -13.94 -35.99
N ILE A 513 8.95 -14.36 -36.89
CA ILE A 513 8.74 -13.66 -38.15
C ILE A 513 7.84 -12.46 -37.83
N PRO A 514 8.23 -11.24 -38.24
CA PRO A 514 7.38 -10.06 -38.12
C PRO A 514 5.97 -10.34 -38.63
N PHE A 515 5.01 -10.23 -37.73
CA PHE A 515 3.60 -10.44 -38.01
C PHE A 515 2.87 -9.22 -37.47
N ALA A 516 2.87 -8.16 -38.27
CA ALA A 516 2.34 -6.88 -37.84
C ALA A 516 0.82 -6.84 -37.99
N SER A 517 0.14 -6.97 -36.86
CA SER A 517 -1.17 -6.35 -36.67
C SER A 517 -1.04 -5.30 -35.57
N GLY A 518 -0.46 -4.15 -35.91
CA GLY A 518 -0.55 -2.98 -35.05
C GLY A 518 -1.98 -2.47 -35.09
N PHE A 519 -2.59 -2.17 -33.95
CA PHE A 519 -3.96 -1.69 -33.90
C PHE A 519 -4.19 -0.63 -32.81
N LYS A 520 -5.24 0.16 -33.00
CA LYS A 520 -5.77 1.10 -32.01
C LYS A 520 -7.18 0.67 -31.64
N TYR A 521 -7.45 0.50 -30.35
CA TYR A 521 -8.76 0.09 -29.84
C TYR A 521 -9.30 1.11 -28.85
N ASN A 522 -10.52 1.59 -29.04
CA ASN A 522 -11.16 2.53 -28.12
C ASN A 522 -11.91 1.77 -27.02
N LEU A 523 -11.45 1.89 -25.78
CA LEU A 523 -12.05 1.21 -24.63
C LEU A 523 -13.44 1.76 -24.24
N LEU A 524 -13.78 2.99 -24.64
CA LEU A 524 -15.07 3.61 -24.34
C LEU A 524 -16.14 3.24 -25.37
N THR A 525 -15.81 3.33 -26.67
CA THR A 525 -16.76 3.02 -27.75
C THR A 525 -16.80 1.54 -28.10
N GLY A 526 -15.76 0.77 -27.75
CA GLY A 526 -15.60 -0.63 -28.14
C GLY A 526 -15.23 -0.80 -29.61
N GLU A 527 -14.70 0.24 -30.26
CA GLU A 527 -14.38 0.22 -31.70
C GLU A 527 -12.87 0.09 -31.96
N LEU A 528 -12.53 -0.74 -32.94
CA LEU A 528 -11.20 -0.80 -33.53
C LEU A 528 -11.03 0.40 -34.48
N ILE A 529 -10.14 1.34 -34.15
CA ILE A 529 -9.96 2.62 -34.87
C ILE A 529 -9.08 2.44 -36.11
N ASP A 530 -7.99 1.69 -35.97
CA ASP A 530 -6.93 1.60 -36.98
C ASP A 530 -6.25 0.23 -36.88
N GLN A 531 -5.88 -0.33 -38.03
CA GLN A 531 -5.12 -1.56 -38.14
C GLN A 531 -4.10 -1.44 -39.25
N ASN A 532 -2.82 -1.49 -38.90
CA ASN A 532 -1.71 -1.39 -39.83
C ASN A 532 -0.87 -2.66 -39.79
N SER A 533 -0.40 -3.07 -40.97
CA SER A 533 0.57 -4.14 -41.12
C SER A 533 1.89 -3.57 -41.65
N THR A 534 2.96 -3.86 -40.93
CA THR A 534 4.34 -3.50 -41.23
C THR A 534 5.16 -4.77 -41.48
N ASP A 535 6.10 -4.72 -42.41
CA ASP A 535 7.02 -5.83 -42.68
C ASP A 535 8.19 -5.91 -41.66
N ARG A 536 8.10 -5.11 -40.60
CA ARG A 536 9.12 -4.92 -39.57
C ARG A 536 8.53 -5.19 -38.19
N SER A 537 9.27 -5.97 -37.40
CA SER A 537 9.10 -6.08 -35.95
C SER A 537 10.17 -5.20 -35.31
N PHE A 538 9.77 -4.32 -34.39
CA PHE A 538 10.68 -3.44 -33.68
C PHE A 538 11.04 -4.05 -32.34
N GLU A 539 12.32 -3.94 -31.94
CA GLU A 539 12.77 -4.43 -30.64
C GLU A 539 12.40 -3.44 -29.52
N ILE A 540 12.84 -2.19 -29.68
CA ILE A 540 12.55 -1.12 -28.74
C ILE A 540 11.50 -0.23 -29.37
N PHE A 541 10.40 -0.06 -28.66
CA PHE A 541 9.34 0.87 -29.05
C PHE A 541 8.99 1.76 -27.87
N ILE A 542 9.10 3.07 -28.06
CA ILE A 542 8.84 4.05 -27.00
C ILE A 542 7.92 5.13 -27.55
N TRP A 543 6.83 5.40 -26.82
CA TRP A 543 6.05 6.61 -27.05
C TRP A 543 6.61 7.76 -26.21
N LEU A 544 7.15 8.76 -26.90
CA LEU A 544 7.71 9.95 -26.27
C LEU A 544 6.61 10.98 -25.96
N THR A 545 5.61 11.09 -26.81
CA THR A 545 4.33 11.78 -26.55
C THR A 545 3.22 11.05 -27.32
N ASP A 546 2.06 11.66 -27.47
CA ASP A 546 0.95 11.06 -28.23
C ASP A 546 1.19 11.10 -29.75
N ASN A 547 2.00 12.07 -30.21
CA ASN A 547 2.33 12.26 -31.63
C ASN A 547 3.77 11.86 -31.96
N ILE A 548 4.59 11.59 -30.94
CA ILE A 548 6.02 11.31 -31.11
C ILE A 548 6.31 9.87 -30.68
N THR A 549 6.83 9.08 -31.60
CA THR A 549 7.24 7.68 -31.36
C THR A 549 8.70 7.48 -31.73
N LEU A 550 9.33 6.55 -31.05
CA LEU A 550 10.72 6.17 -31.26
C LEU A 550 10.79 4.66 -31.38
N THR A 551 11.33 4.17 -32.49
CA THR A 551 11.62 2.74 -32.68
C THR A 551 13.10 2.54 -32.87
N ILE A 552 13.65 1.46 -32.30
CA ILE A 552 15.07 1.15 -32.39
C ILE A 552 15.25 -0.33 -32.66
N GLY A 553 15.87 -0.63 -33.79
CA GLY A 553 16.26 -1.96 -34.21
C GLY A 553 15.09 -2.94 -34.32
N GLY A 554 15.41 -4.15 -34.74
CA GLY A 554 14.42 -5.21 -34.88
C GLY A 554 14.73 -6.14 -36.06
N ARG A 555 13.67 -6.72 -36.61
CA ARG A 555 13.76 -7.78 -37.63
C ARG A 555 12.72 -7.59 -38.74
N GLN A 556 13.09 -7.94 -39.97
CA GLN A 556 12.23 -7.98 -41.16
C GLN A 556 11.71 -9.39 -41.46
N SER A 557 10.65 -9.52 -42.25
CA SER A 557 10.04 -10.82 -42.61
C SER A 557 11.02 -11.82 -43.22
N ASN A 558 12.00 -11.33 -43.98
CA ASN A 558 13.08 -12.10 -44.57
C ASN A 558 14.17 -12.54 -43.55
N ASN A 559 13.93 -12.36 -42.24
CA ASN A 559 14.86 -12.67 -41.16
C ASN A 559 16.10 -11.76 -41.07
N GLN A 560 16.14 -10.64 -41.82
CA GLN A 560 17.21 -9.65 -41.69
C GLN A 560 16.96 -8.78 -40.47
N VAL A 561 18.00 -8.63 -39.65
CA VAL A 561 17.99 -7.69 -38.52
C VAL A 561 18.45 -6.32 -38.95
N PHE A 562 17.90 -5.30 -38.32
CA PHE A 562 18.23 -3.92 -38.58
C PHE A 562 18.52 -3.18 -37.26
N ASN A 563 19.29 -2.11 -37.38
CA ASN A 563 19.78 -1.25 -36.31
C ASN A 563 19.45 0.22 -36.58
N ASP A 564 18.40 0.48 -37.35
CA ASP A 564 17.92 1.84 -37.52
C ASP A 564 17.18 2.32 -36.25
N LEU A 565 17.34 3.59 -35.98
CA LEU A 565 16.55 4.36 -35.03
C LEU A 565 15.66 5.27 -35.86
N GLU A 566 14.35 5.09 -35.72
CA GLU A 566 13.34 5.91 -36.38
C GLU A 566 12.64 6.79 -35.34
N TYR A 567 12.74 8.10 -35.50
CA TYR A 567 12.04 9.10 -34.71
C TYR A 567 10.91 9.70 -35.55
N SER A 568 9.67 9.40 -35.18
CA SER A 568 8.49 9.75 -35.97
C SER A 568 7.61 10.77 -35.23
N VAL A 569 7.28 11.87 -35.91
CA VAL A 569 6.39 12.95 -35.44
C VAL A 569 5.23 13.07 -36.42
N GLY A 570 4.08 12.50 -36.09
CA GLY A 570 2.98 12.35 -37.04
C GLY A 570 3.42 11.56 -38.28
N ASP A 571 3.27 12.13 -39.47
CA ASP A 571 3.64 11.49 -40.75
C ASP A 571 5.12 11.70 -41.14
N LEU A 572 5.87 12.50 -40.38
CA LEU A 572 7.28 12.76 -40.64
C LEU A 572 8.15 11.81 -39.82
N SER A 573 9.06 11.07 -40.46
CA SER A 573 10.05 10.26 -39.75
C SER A 573 11.49 10.66 -40.10
N LEU A 574 12.35 10.64 -39.08
CA LEU A 574 13.79 10.82 -39.17
C LEU A 574 14.46 9.50 -38.82
N GLN A 575 15.31 9.00 -39.72
CA GLN A 575 16.02 7.73 -39.54
C GLN A 575 17.52 7.98 -39.33
N LYS A 576 18.10 7.36 -38.30
CA LYS A 576 19.55 7.24 -38.08
C LYS A 576 19.93 5.77 -37.89
N PHE A 577 21.21 5.45 -37.95
CA PHE A 577 21.73 4.12 -37.60
C PHE A 577 22.45 4.19 -36.26
N ILE A 578 22.31 3.14 -35.45
CA ILE A 578 23.11 2.92 -34.24
C ILE A 578 24.14 1.82 -34.49
N ASP A 579 25.25 1.83 -33.75
CA ASP A 579 26.32 0.84 -33.96
C ASP A 579 25.97 -0.58 -33.45
N ASP A 580 24.80 -0.73 -32.81
CA ASP A 580 24.35 -1.96 -32.18
C ASP A 580 23.04 -2.48 -32.76
N TYR A 581 22.85 -3.81 -32.68
CA TYR A 581 21.62 -4.49 -33.05
C TYR A 581 20.93 -4.97 -31.76
N PRO A 582 20.06 -4.16 -31.13
CA PRO A 582 19.29 -4.58 -29.97
C PRO A 582 18.29 -5.66 -30.40
N TYR A 583 18.18 -6.71 -29.57
CA TYR A 583 17.23 -7.81 -29.78
C TYR A 583 16.95 -8.52 -28.47
N ALA A 584 15.69 -8.79 -28.13
CA ALA A 584 15.20 -9.31 -26.86
C ALA A 584 15.83 -8.64 -25.61
N SER A 585 16.06 -7.32 -25.66
CA SER A 585 16.71 -6.53 -24.62
C SER A 585 15.66 -5.93 -23.68
N ALA A 586 15.96 -5.88 -22.38
CA ALA A 586 15.15 -5.07 -21.48
C ALA A 586 15.48 -3.59 -21.74
N TYR A 587 14.48 -2.71 -21.82
CA TYR A 587 14.71 -1.29 -22.10
C TYR A 587 13.79 -0.38 -21.29
N VAL A 588 14.20 0.88 -21.12
CA VAL A 588 13.38 1.93 -20.49
C VAL A 588 13.78 3.31 -21.02
N TYR A 589 12.79 4.17 -21.22
CA TYR A 589 13.02 5.57 -21.50
C TYR A 589 13.20 6.34 -20.19
N PHE A 590 14.36 6.96 -20.01
CA PHE A 590 14.72 7.64 -18.76
C PHE A 590 15.42 8.97 -19.06
N ASN A 591 14.89 10.05 -18.49
CA ASN A 591 15.31 11.42 -18.75
C ASN A 591 15.13 11.80 -20.23
N GLN A 592 16.19 11.69 -21.04
CA GLN A 592 16.21 11.86 -22.50
C GLN A 592 17.07 10.79 -23.17
N SER A 593 17.24 9.64 -22.51
CA SER A 593 18.04 8.53 -23.02
C SER A 593 17.25 7.23 -22.97
N VAL A 594 17.55 6.34 -23.90
CA VAL A 594 17.04 4.97 -23.88
C VAL A 594 18.11 4.09 -23.25
N TYR A 595 17.82 3.54 -22.07
CA TYR A 595 18.68 2.55 -21.43
C TYR A 595 18.21 1.17 -21.86
N PHE A 596 19.16 0.29 -22.14
CA PHE A 596 18.86 -1.10 -22.42
C PHE A 596 19.90 -2.04 -21.82
N PHE A 597 19.43 -3.21 -21.37
CA PHE A 597 20.22 -4.25 -20.77
C PHE A 597 19.96 -5.59 -21.46
N GLY A 598 21.02 -6.33 -21.69
CA GLY A 598 20.95 -7.71 -22.15
C GLY A 598 20.81 -7.83 -23.66
N GLY A 599 20.04 -8.83 -24.06
CA GLY A 599 19.69 -9.09 -25.46
C GLY A 599 20.48 -10.22 -26.12
N GLY A 600 19.98 -10.67 -27.29
CA GLY A 600 20.59 -11.74 -28.08
C GLY A 600 21.85 -11.30 -28.83
N TYR A 601 22.74 -12.24 -29.18
CA TYR A 601 23.94 -11.99 -30.01
C TYR A 601 23.75 -12.44 -31.46
N PHE A 602 24.34 -11.69 -32.40
CA PHE A 602 24.40 -12.00 -33.83
C PHE A 602 25.84 -12.33 -34.25
N THR A 603 26.05 -13.47 -34.89
CA THR A 603 27.37 -13.90 -35.38
C THR A 603 27.66 -13.47 -36.82
N THR A 604 26.63 -13.20 -37.63
CA THR A 604 26.73 -12.69 -39.02
C THR A 604 25.46 -11.92 -39.41
N GLU A 605 25.49 -11.11 -40.47
CA GLU A 605 24.33 -10.38 -41.02
C GLU A 605 23.15 -11.29 -41.46
N TYR A 606 23.30 -12.62 -41.46
CA TYR A 606 22.36 -13.54 -42.09
C TYR A 606 21.94 -14.76 -41.26
N ASN A 607 22.54 -15.05 -40.10
CA ASN A 607 22.16 -16.22 -39.29
C ASN A 607 21.97 -15.87 -37.80
N LEU A 608 20.73 -15.97 -37.33
CA LEU A 608 20.42 -16.04 -35.90
C LEU A 608 20.95 -17.35 -35.33
N PHE A 609 21.92 -17.27 -34.42
CA PHE A 609 22.09 -18.35 -33.44
C PHE A 609 20.96 -18.24 -32.41
N PRO A 610 20.47 -19.37 -31.85
CA PRO A 610 19.45 -19.37 -30.81
C PRO A 610 19.87 -18.48 -29.64
N TYR A 611 19.15 -17.37 -29.43
CA TYR A 611 18.96 -16.65 -28.17
C TYR A 611 20.14 -16.66 -27.18
N LEU A 612 21.35 -16.29 -27.63
CA LEU A 612 22.51 -16.23 -26.74
C LEU A 612 22.52 -14.89 -25.98
N PRO A 613 22.32 -14.88 -24.65
CA PRO A 613 22.24 -13.64 -23.88
C PRO A 613 23.59 -12.94 -23.80
N ARG A 614 23.61 -11.63 -24.01
CA ARG A 614 24.77 -10.77 -23.81
C ARG A 614 24.72 -10.05 -22.46
N PRO A 615 25.86 -9.88 -21.77
CA PRO A 615 25.98 -8.94 -20.67
C PRO A 615 26.32 -7.57 -21.26
N LYS A 616 25.34 -6.86 -21.81
CA LYS A 616 25.54 -5.48 -22.30
C LYS A 616 24.58 -4.56 -21.56
N PHE A 617 25.11 -3.47 -21.03
CA PHE A 617 24.33 -2.38 -20.48
C PHE A 617 24.80 -1.10 -21.14
N ALA A 618 23.89 -0.41 -21.79
CA ALA A 618 24.21 0.77 -22.53
C ALA A 618 23.03 1.75 -22.57
N LYS A 619 23.34 2.98 -22.96
CA LYS A 619 22.34 3.99 -23.24
C LYS A 619 22.56 4.62 -24.61
N ILE A 620 21.45 5.06 -25.20
CA ILE A 620 21.42 5.89 -26.39
C ILE A 620 20.94 7.27 -25.94
N ASP A 621 21.79 8.29 -26.10
CA ASP A 621 21.40 9.68 -25.81
C ASP A 621 20.65 10.26 -26.99
N LEU A 622 19.40 10.66 -26.78
CA LEU A 622 18.57 11.17 -27.86
C LEU A 622 18.92 12.62 -28.22
N HIS A 623 19.62 13.36 -27.37
CA HIS A 623 20.00 14.76 -27.66
C HIS A 623 20.73 14.91 -29.01
N ASP A 624 21.57 13.93 -29.34
CA ASP A 624 22.35 13.90 -30.59
C ASP A 624 21.49 13.67 -31.85
N LEU A 625 20.21 13.29 -31.71
CA LEU A 625 19.26 13.25 -32.83
C LEU A 625 18.97 14.65 -33.37
N CYS A 626 18.85 15.63 -32.47
CA CYS A 626 18.45 17.00 -32.78
C CYS A 626 19.58 17.85 -33.41
N GLY A 627 20.85 17.42 -33.31
CA GLY A 627 21.99 18.14 -33.89
C GLY A 627 22.13 19.57 -33.37
N SER A 628 22.48 20.53 -34.23
CA SER A 628 22.54 21.98 -33.91
C SER A 628 21.19 22.71 -34.10
N GLY A 629 20.10 21.98 -34.31
CA GLY A 629 18.75 22.54 -34.50
C GLY A 629 17.97 22.66 -33.20
N GLU A 630 16.96 23.53 -33.17
CA GLU A 630 15.99 23.66 -32.07
C GLU A 630 14.98 22.50 -32.10
N CYS A 631 15.41 21.30 -31.69
CA CYS A 631 14.54 20.14 -31.51
C CYS A 631 14.41 19.85 -30.01
N GLN A 632 13.18 19.95 -29.50
CA GLN A 632 12.87 19.83 -28.07
C GLN A 632 12.39 18.41 -27.77
N LEU A 633 13.27 17.60 -27.18
CA LEU A 633 12.95 16.23 -26.79
C LEU A 633 12.13 16.20 -25.49
N PRO A 634 11.02 15.45 -25.45
CA PRO A 634 10.16 15.37 -24.27
C PRO A 634 10.86 14.61 -23.14
N CYS A 635 10.82 15.14 -21.92
CA CYS A 635 11.36 14.45 -20.75
C CYS A 635 10.56 13.18 -20.43
N SER A 636 11.20 12.14 -19.89
CA SER A 636 10.47 10.99 -19.34
C SER A 636 9.62 11.40 -18.12
N GLU A 637 8.69 10.54 -17.73
CA GLU A 637 7.96 10.69 -16.47
C GLU A 637 8.91 10.87 -15.26
N GLY A 638 8.47 11.65 -14.27
CA GLY A 638 9.30 12.07 -13.13
C GLY A 638 10.26 13.22 -13.42
N PHE A 639 10.38 13.68 -14.67
CA PHE A 639 11.21 14.80 -15.08
C PHE A 639 10.37 15.91 -15.74
N TYR A 640 10.87 17.13 -15.65
CA TYR A 640 10.26 18.29 -16.30
C TYR A 640 11.31 19.09 -17.08
N LEU A 641 10.88 19.74 -18.15
CA LEU A 641 11.78 20.53 -18.98
C LEU A 641 12.04 21.90 -18.37
N HIS A 642 13.30 22.21 -18.06
CA HIS A 642 13.77 23.51 -17.60
C HIS A 642 15.01 23.95 -18.38
N ASN A 643 14.98 25.13 -19.02
CA ASN A 643 16.09 25.66 -19.84
C ASN A 643 16.64 24.65 -20.86
N SER A 644 15.75 23.96 -21.59
CA SER A 644 16.07 22.92 -22.58
C SER A 644 16.81 21.70 -22.04
N LYS A 645 16.83 21.50 -20.71
CA LYS A 645 17.32 20.31 -20.03
C LYS A 645 16.21 19.70 -19.19
N CYS A 646 16.19 18.37 -19.11
CA CYS A 646 15.24 17.67 -18.26
C CYS A 646 15.80 17.57 -16.84
N GLU A 647 15.11 18.18 -15.90
CA GLU A 647 15.42 18.14 -14.48
C GLU A 647 14.46 17.21 -13.75
N GLU A 648 14.93 16.57 -12.69
CA GLU A 648 14.11 15.71 -11.85
C GLU A 648 13.08 16.53 -11.08
N CYS A 649 11.86 16.00 -10.93
CA CYS A 649 10.89 16.61 -10.04
C CYS A 649 11.42 16.59 -8.60
N PRO A 650 11.50 17.76 -7.93
CA PRO A 650 12.02 17.83 -6.57
C PRO A 650 11.00 17.23 -5.58
N PRO A 651 11.42 16.93 -4.33
CA PRO A 651 10.57 16.26 -3.36
C PRO A 651 9.31 17.10 -3.09
N GLY A 652 8.19 16.40 -2.92
CA GLY A 652 6.85 16.98 -2.77
C GLY A 652 6.13 17.23 -4.09
N ASN A 653 6.78 17.05 -5.25
CA ASN A 653 6.16 17.18 -6.56
C ASN A 653 6.31 15.89 -7.38
N TYR A 654 5.43 15.69 -8.36
CA TYR A 654 5.46 14.56 -9.29
C TYR A 654 5.21 15.02 -10.73
N SER A 655 5.51 14.15 -11.69
CA SER A 655 5.22 14.38 -13.11
C SER A 655 4.84 13.07 -13.78
N SER A 656 3.57 12.95 -14.17
CA SER A 656 3.02 11.76 -14.83
C SER A 656 3.05 11.89 -16.34
N GLY A 657 3.53 10.85 -17.03
CA GLY A 657 3.67 10.83 -18.48
C GLY A 657 4.89 11.60 -18.98
N ASN A 658 5.12 11.52 -20.29
CA ASN A 658 6.30 12.08 -20.94
C ASN A 658 6.00 13.49 -21.50
N GLY A 659 7.03 14.36 -21.56
CA GLY A 659 6.95 15.70 -22.15
C GLY A 659 6.43 16.81 -21.24
N ASN A 660 6.48 16.61 -19.91
CA ASN A 660 6.01 17.60 -18.96
C ASN A 660 6.92 18.84 -18.89
N SER A 661 6.31 20.04 -18.86
CA SER A 661 7.02 21.32 -18.71
C SER A 661 7.15 21.78 -17.26
N LYS A 662 6.36 21.21 -16.34
CA LYS A 662 6.37 21.54 -14.92
C LYS A 662 5.89 20.35 -14.08
N CYS A 663 6.48 20.17 -12.91
CA CYS A 663 6.00 19.19 -11.93
C CYS A 663 4.73 19.68 -11.21
N GLN A 664 3.83 18.75 -10.91
CA GLN A 664 2.61 18.98 -10.15
C GLN A 664 2.89 18.78 -8.65
N PRO A 665 2.45 19.68 -7.76
CA PRO A 665 2.64 19.51 -6.33
C PRO A 665 1.71 18.45 -5.75
N CYS A 666 2.21 17.65 -4.81
CA CYS A 666 1.37 16.81 -3.97
C CYS A 666 0.39 17.68 -3.17
N GLU A 667 -0.87 17.29 -3.10
CA GLU A 667 -1.89 18.05 -2.39
C GLU A 667 -1.67 18.06 -0.86
N LYS A 668 -2.33 19.00 -0.17
CA LYS A 668 -2.36 19.03 1.30
C LYS A 668 -2.84 17.68 1.86
N GLY A 669 -2.23 17.26 2.96
CA GLY A 669 -2.44 15.96 3.60
C GLY A 669 -1.55 14.85 3.03
N PHE A 670 -0.83 15.11 1.93
CA PHE A 670 0.11 14.18 1.32
C PHE A 670 1.55 14.72 1.36
N TYR A 671 2.53 13.84 1.21
CA TYR A 671 3.94 14.19 1.11
C TYR A 671 4.68 13.27 0.13
N SER A 672 5.81 13.72 -0.38
CA SER A 672 6.78 12.87 -1.06
C SER A 672 8.20 13.31 -0.74
N SER A 673 9.03 12.37 -0.30
CA SER A 673 10.41 12.64 0.12
C SER A 673 11.46 12.37 -0.97
N SER A 674 11.08 11.70 -2.05
CA SER A 674 12.00 11.27 -3.12
C SER A 674 12.02 12.27 -4.27
N ASP A 675 13.14 12.32 -4.97
CA ASP A 675 13.24 12.99 -6.27
C ASP A 675 12.67 12.09 -7.39
N ALA A 676 12.41 12.69 -8.56
CA ALA A 676 12.03 11.98 -9.79
C ALA A 676 10.77 11.11 -9.66
N VAL A 677 9.74 11.64 -8.98
CA VAL A 677 8.47 10.98 -8.72
C VAL A 677 7.58 11.02 -9.97
N SER A 678 7.18 9.86 -10.49
CA SER A 678 6.46 9.74 -11.77
C SER A 678 4.93 9.63 -11.65
N SER A 679 4.39 9.41 -10.45
CA SER A 679 2.95 9.21 -10.28
C SER A 679 2.38 9.91 -9.05
N ILE A 680 1.12 10.34 -9.14
CA ILE A 680 0.34 10.83 -7.99
C ILE A 680 0.25 9.79 -6.86
N ARG A 681 0.32 8.49 -7.17
CA ARG A 681 0.33 7.41 -6.16
C ARG A 681 1.58 7.40 -5.28
N GLN A 682 2.60 8.14 -5.65
CA GLN A 682 3.83 8.33 -4.88
C GLN A 682 3.80 9.63 -4.05
N CYS A 683 2.69 10.38 -4.09
CA CYS A 683 2.31 11.29 -3.02
C CYS A 683 1.64 10.45 -1.94
N TYR A 684 2.32 10.19 -0.84
CA TYR A 684 1.80 9.36 0.25
C TYR A 684 0.98 10.20 1.20
N PRO A 685 -0.18 9.70 1.68
CA PRO A 685 -0.90 10.39 2.75
C PRO A 685 -0.06 10.44 4.01
N CYS A 686 -0.18 11.54 4.76
CA CYS A 686 0.50 11.67 6.04
C CYS A 686 0.06 10.55 6.98
N PRO A 687 1.00 9.85 7.65
CA PRO A 687 0.66 8.76 8.56
C PRO A 687 -0.12 9.27 9.77
N GLU A 688 -0.85 8.36 10.43
CA GLU A 688 -1.58 8.65 11.66
C GLU A 688 -0.71 9.38 12.69
N GLY A 689 -1.26 10.42 13.32
CA GLY A 689 -0.54 11.29 14.25
C GLY A 689 0.28 12.39 13.56
N LYS A 690 0.22 12.50 12.22
CA LYS A 690 0.87 13.57 11.46
C LYS A 690 -0.10 14.26 10.50
N PHE A 691 0.25 15.47 10.07
CA PHE A 691 -0.52 16.25 9.10
C PHE A 691 0.40 17.04 8.16
N ASN A 692 -0.16 17.50 7.04
CA ASN A 692 0.49 18.47 6.16
C ASN A 692 -0.52 19.47 5.61
N ASP A 693 -0.34 20.74 5.96
CA ASP A 693 -1.22 21.86 5.60
C ASP A 693 -0.80 22.60 4.32
N LYS A 694 0.33 22.23 3.72
CA LYS A 694 0.92 22.84 2.52
C LYS A 694 0.90 21.90 1.33
N GLU A 695 0.67 22.47 0.15
CA GLU A 695 0.91 21.78 -1.11
C GLU A 695 2.42 21.62 -1.35
N GLY A 696 2.82 20.56 -2.04
CA GLY A 696 4.23 20.29 -2.30
C GLY A 696 5.02 19.81 -1.07
N GLY A 697 4.35 19.17 -0.11
CA GLY A 697 4.97 18.74 1.15
C GLY A 697 6.07 17.70 0.95
N LYS A 698 7.26 17.95 1.48
CA LYS A 698 8.37 16.99 1.49
C LYS A 698 8.29 15.97 2.62
N MET A 699 7.63 16.36 3.70
CA MET A 699 7.44 15.56 4.91
C MET A 699 6.16 16.02 5.63
N CYS A 700 5.68 15.21 6.58
CA CYS A 700 4.56 15.55 7.45
C CYS A 700 5.03 16.03 8.82
N TYR A 701 4.23 16.88 9.45
CA TYR A 701 4.48 17.44 10.78
C TYR A 701 3.68 16.69 11.84
N ASP A 702 4.20 16.61 13.06
CA ASP A 702 3.54 15.92 14.17
C ASP A 702 2.27 16.66 14.62
N CYS A 703 1.22 15.90 14.95
CA CYS A 703 -0.06 16.44 15.41
C CYS A 703 0.10 17.14 16.77
N PRO A 704 -0.43 18.37 16.96
CA PRO A 704 -0.36 19.08 18.23
C PRO A 704 -1.06 18.31 19.39
N PRO A 705 -0.60 18.50 20.64
CA PRO A 705 -1.27 17.91 21.80
C PRO A 705 -2.74 18.33 21.90
N GLY A 706 -3.64 17.38 22.19
CA GLY A 706 -5.09 17.61 22.27
C GLY A 706 -5.81 17.62 20.91
N SER A 707 -5.09 17.35 19.82
CA SER A 707 -5.67 17.12 18.49
C SER A 707 -5.49 15.68 18.05
N PHE A 708 -6.36 15.22 17.16
CA PHE A 708 -6.33 13.93 16.51
C PHE A 708 -6.08 14.14 15.00
N CYS A 709 -5.07 13.45 14.46
CA CYS A 709 -4.72 13.53 13.05
C CYS A 709 -4.78 12.12 12.45
N PRO A 710 -5.93 11.68 11.92
CA PRO A 710 -6.01 10.44 11.15
C PRO A 710 -5.16 10.52 9.88
N THR A 711 -4.89 9.37 9.28
CA THR A 711 -4.09 9.28 8.03
C THR A 711 -4.64 10.20 6.94
N GLY A 712 -3.76 11.00 6.31
CA GLY A 712 -4.13 11.97 5.27
C GLY A 712 -4.61 13.33 5.79
N SER A 713 -4.43 13.63 7.08
CA SER A 713 -4.88 14.90 7.68
C SER A 713 -4.21 16.13 7.06
N LYS A 714 -5.03 17.10 6.64
CA LYS A 714 -4.58 18.42 6.18
C LYS A 714 -4.28 19.38 7.32
N THR A 715 -5.12 19.33 8.36
CA THR A 715 -5.05 20.17 9.56
C THR A 715 -5.40 19.32 10.77
N PRO A 716 -4.88 19.64 11.97
CA PRO A 716 -5.25 18.92 13.18
C PRO A 716 -6.75 19.04 13.49
N LEU A 717 -7.40 17.92 13.82
CA LEU A 717 -8.80 17.90 14.26
C LEU A 717 -8.85 17.96 15.79
N ILE A 718 -9.70 18.81 16.36
CA ILE A 718 -9.86 18.90 17.81
C ILE A 718 -10.68 17.70 18.30
N PHE A 719 -10.24 17.08 19.40
CA PHE A 719 -10.98 15.98 20.03
C PHE A 719 -12.38 16.46 20.44
N THR A 720 -13.42 16.01 19.74
CA THR A 720 -14.79 16.05 20.25
C THR A 720 -15.10 14.65 20.73
N ASP A 721 -15.21 14.46 22.04
CA ASP A 721 -15.71 13.22 22.63
C ASP A 721 -16.97 12.77 21.89
N ASN A 722 -16.87 11.71 21.08
CA ASN A 722 -17.95 10.81 20.68
C ASN A 722 -17.40 9.70 19.77
N ASN A 723 -16.63 8.78 20.36
CA ASN A 723 -16.47 7.43 19.81
C ASN A 723 -17.75 6.63 20.06
N VAL A 724 -18.87 7.08 19.51
CA VAL A 724 -20.13 6.35 19.55
C VAL A 724 -20.25 5.62 18.22
N SER A 725 -20.11 4.29 18.25
CA SER A 725 -20.16 3.44 17.06
C SER A 725 -21.55 3.46 16.41
N ILE A 726 -22.61 3.63 17.19
CA ILE A 726 -24.00 3.67 16.73
C ILE A 726 -24.75 4.80 17.43
N PHE A 727 -25.29 5.75 16.65
CA PHE A 727 -26.16 6.80 17.15
C PHE A 727 -27.51 6.71 16.45
N SER A 728 -28.62 6.66 17.21
CA SER A 728 -29.97 6.59 16.64
C SER A 728 -30.83 7.75 17.09
N VAL A 729 -31.58 8.31 16.16
CA VAL A 729 -32.65 9.29 16.38
C VAL A 729 -33.95 8.58 16.06
N GLN A 730 -34.76 8.33 17.08
CA GLN A 730 -36.07 7.71 16.93
C GLN A 730 -37.18 8.76 17.12
N PRO A 731 -38.35 8.58 16.48
CA PRO A 731 -39.52 9.40 16.72
C PRO A 731 -39.85 9.51 18.22
N VAL A 732 -40.06 10.74 18.68
CA VAL A 732 -40.35 11.02 20.08
C VAL A 732 -41.71 10.40 20.46
N LEU A 733 -41.81 9.83 21.66
CA LEU A 733 -43.09 9.40 22.22
C LEU A 733 -44.05 10.60 22.30
N TYR A 734 -45.32 10.41 21.96
CA TYR A 734 -46.31 11.46 22.12
C TYR A 734 -46.32 11.94 23.58
N LYS A 735 -46.06 13.23 23.76
CA LYS A 735 -46.01 13.85 25.08
C LYS A 735 -47.39 14.44 25.37
N GLU A 736 -48.07 13.87 26.36
CA GLU A 736 -49.29 14.44 26.89
C GLU A 736 -49.03 15.88 27.34
N ASN A 737 -49.86 16.83 26.91
CA ASN A 737 -49.83 18.16 27.50
C ASN A 737 -50.35 18.03 28.93
N ASN A 738 -49.62 18.59 29.89
CA ASN A 738 -50.01 18.54 31.28
C ASN A 738 -50.85 19.79 31.62
N PRO A 739 -52.20 19.73 31.63
CA PRO A 739 -53.03 20.90 31.91
C PRO A 739 -52.95 21.33 33.38
N ASN A 740 -52.27 20.58 34.26
CA ASN A 740 -52.28 20.83 35.70
C ASN A 740 -51.82 22.24 36.08
N ALA A 741 -50.88 22.86 35.35
CA ALA A 741 -50.45 24.23 35.64
C ALA A 741 -51.57 25.25 35.36
N ILE A 742 -52.24 25.11 34.22
CA ILE A 742 -53.35 25.99 33.80
C ILE A 742 -54.58 25.74 34.68
N VAL A 743 -54.88 24.48 34.99
CA VAL A 743 -55.96 24.10 35.90
C VAL A 743 -55.71 24.67 37.30
N LYS A 744 -54.49 24.55 37.85
CA LYS A 744 -54.13 25.17 39.14
C LYS A 744 -54.25 26.69 39.10
N LEU A 745 -53.80 27.33 38.03
CA LEU A 745 -53.93 28.78 37.84
C LEU A 745 -55.39 29.22 37.83
N LEU A 746 -56.26 28.52 37.08
CA LEU A 746 -57.70 28.78 37.04
C LEU A 746 -58.34 28.58 38.42
N GLN A 747 -57.93 27.56 39.17
CA GLN A 747 -58.39 27.31 40.53
C GLN A 747 -57.95 28.41 41.51
N TYR A 748 -56.70 28.87 41.46
CA TYR A 748 -56.20 29.95 42.33
C TYR A 748 -56.84 31.30 42.02
N LEU A 749 -56.93 31.68 40.73
CA LEU A 749 -57.57 32.92 40.33
C LEU A 749 -59.07 32.91 40.65
N GLY A 750 -59.75 31.80 40.38
CA GLY A 750 -61.18 31.65 40.67
C GLY A 750 -61.47 31.68 42.17
N SER A 751 -60.71 30.96 43.00
CA SER A 751 -60.89 30.97 44.45
C SER A 751 -60.55 32.33 45.08
N GLY A 752 -59.53 33.01 44.58
CA GLY A 752 -59.20 34.40 44.96
C GLY A 752 -60.32 35.39 44.61
N LEU A 753 -60.91 35.26 43.42
CA LEU A 753 -62.04 36.10 42.98
C LEU A 753 -63.28 35.86 43.85
N ILE A 754 -63.60 34.61 44.18
CA ILE A 754 -64.70 34.27 45.09
C ILE A 754 -64.47 34.91 46.46
N CYS A 755 -63.27 34.79 47.03
CA CYS A 755 -62.95 35.39 48.32
C CYS A 755 -63.08 36.92 48.29
N LEU A 756 -62.60 37.58 47.23
CA LEU A 756 -62.71 39.02 47.05
C LEU A 756 -64.17 39.47 46.93
N ILE A 757 -64.97 38.75 46.14
CA ILE A 757 -66.42 39.00 46.01
C ILE A 757 -67.10 38.83 47.38
N LEU A 758 -66.80 37.76 48.13
CA LEU A 758 -67.37 37.53 49.46
C LEU A 758 -66.99 38.64 50.46
N ILE A 759 -65.75 39.12 50.45
CA ILE A 759 -65.30 40.24 51.30
C ILE A 759 -66.05 41.53 50.96
N VAL A 760 -66.20 41.86 49.68
CA VAL A 760 -66.93 43.04 49.20
C VAL A 760 -68.41 42.96 49.60
N VAL A 761 -69.02 41.78 49.45
CA VAL A 761 -70.40 41.48 49.87
C VAL A 761 -70.59 41.62 51.38
N CYS A 762 -69.65 41.12 52.17
CA CYS A 762 -69.71 41.20 53.63
C CYS A 762 -69.51 42.64 54.15
N SER A 763 -68.73 43.46 53.43
CA SER A 763 -68.36 44.82 53.82
C SER A 763 -69.40 45.88 53.45
N ILE A 764 -70.17 45.69 52.37
CA ILE A 764 -71.14 46.68 51.88
C ILE A 764 -72.57 46.28 52.28
N ARG A 765 -73.17 46.99 53.24
CA ARG A 765 -74.55 46.71 53.73
C ARG A 765 -75.60 46.72 52.61
N ARG A 766 -75.48 47.58 51.60
CA ARG A 766 -76.40 47.64 50.44
C ARG A 766 -76.33 46.40 49.54
N LEU A 767 -75.18 45.72 49.46
CA LEU A 767 -75.04 44.49 48.65
C LEU A 767 -75.69 43.28 49.32
N LYS A 768 -75.74 43.24 50.66
CA LYS A 768 -76.38 42.14 51.42
C LYS A 768 -77.86 42.00 51.10
N ASP A 769 -78.57 43.11 50.92
CA ASP A 769 -80.00 43.08 50.56
C ASP A 769 -80.24 42.72 49.08
N PHE A 770 -79.29 43.00 48.19
CA PHE A 770 -79.32 42.58 46.79
C PHE A 770 -79.11 41.07 46.65
N ILE A 771 -78.20 40.49 47.44
CA ILE A 771 -77.82 39.07 47.36
C ILE A 771 -78.90 38.14 47.92
N LYS A 772 -79.74 38.61 48.85
CA LYS A 772 -80.96 37.90 49.27
C LYS A 772 -81.87 37.54 48.08
N LYS A 773 -81.86 38.31 46.98
CA LYS A 773 -82.72 38.01 45.81
C LYS A 773 -82.21 36.81 45.00
N PHE A 774 -80.91 36.55 45.04
CA PHE A 774 -80.20 35.52 44.25
C PHE A 774 -80.07 34.17 44.94
N ASP A 775 -80.77 33.97 46.05
CA ASP A 775 -80.81 32.70 46.77
C ASP A 775 -81.46 31.60 45.92
N LEU A 776 -80.62 30.70 45.38
CA LEU A 776 -80.96 29.48 44.65
C LEU A 776 -81.31 28.32 45.59
N TYR A 777 -81.01 28.43 46.88
CA TYR A 777 -81.14 27.36 47.88
C TYR A 777 -82.35 27.55 48.79
N SER A 778 -83.34 28.35 48.37
CA SER A 778 -84.49 28.72 49.19
C SER A 778 -85.32 27.55 49.73
N THR A 779 -85.19 26.36 49.14
CA THR A 779 -85.87 25.12 49.55
C THR A 779 -84.99 24.17 50.37
N GLN A 780 -83.71 24.50 50.57
CA GLN A 780 -82.70 23.66 51.26
C GLN A 780 -82.21 24.28 52.58
N HIS A 781 -82.88 25.33 53.06
CA HIS A 781 -82.64 25.87 54.40
C HIS A 781 -83.12 24.90 55.47
N ASN A 782 -82.51 24.98 56.66
CA ASN A 782 -83.03 24.23 57.81
C ASN A 782 -84.36 24.82 58.29
N HIS A 783 -85.28 23.95 58.67
CA HIS A 783 -86.57 24.32 59.25
C HIS A 783 -86.68 23.76 60.67
N HIS A 784 -87.40 24.45 61.56
CA HIS A 784 -87.65 23.98 62.92
C HIS A 784 -88.89 23.07 62.94
N ASP A 785 -88.78 21.92 63.63
CA ASP A 785 -89.88 20.97 63.78
C ASP A 785 -91.05 21.61 64.55
N GLY A 786 -92.22 21.72 63.89
CA GLY A 786 -93.46 22.23 64.47
C GLY A 786 -93.99 23.54 63.89
N GLU A 787 -93.28 24.21 62.98
CA GLU A 787 -93.74 25.42 62.28
C GLU A 787 -94.04 25.16 60.80
N TYR A 788 -94.94 25.95 60.19
CA TYR A 788 -95.28 25.85 58.77
C TYR A 788 -94.10 26.28 57.88
N ILE A 789 -93.75 25.46 56.89
CA ILE A 789 -92.64 25.74 55.96
C ILE A 789 -92.94 27.03 55.18
N ARG A 790 -92.23 28.12 55.52
CA ARG A 790 -92.30 29.39 54.79
C ARG A 790 -91.00 29.54 54.00
N ILE A 791 -91.06 29.35 52.69
CA ILE A 791 -89.92 29.54 51.79
C ILE A 791 -89.51 31.02 51.87
N GLN A 792 -88.38 31.30 52.51
CA GLN A 792 -87.84 32.65 52.66
C GLN A 792 -86.42 32.66 52.12
N LYS A 793 -86.13 33.63 51.25
CA LYS A 793 -84.77 33.86 50.77
C LYS A 793 -83.97 34.63 51.81
N ASN A 794 -82.78 34.16 52.15
CA ASN A 794 -81.95 34.77 53.18
C ASN A 794 -80.56 35.16 52.65
N THR A 795 -79.76 35.84 53.48
CA THR A 795 -78.40 36.27 53.08
C THR A 795 -77.43 35.11 52.97
N THR A 796 -77.63 34.05 53.77
CA THR A 796 -76.77 32.85 53.77
C THR A 796 -76.94 32.10 52.46
N GLY A 797 -78.17 31.80 52.03
CA GLY A 797 -78.48 31.19 50.75
C GLY A 797 -78.02 32.01 49.55
N GLY A 798 -78.16 33.33 49.58
CA GLY A 798 -77.59 34.22 48.55
C GLY A 798 -76.05 34.17 48.46
N VAL A 799 -75.34 34.06 49.58
CA VAL A 799 -73.87 33.92 49.63
C VAL A 799 -73.44 32.56 49.09
N PHE A 800 -74.10 31.47 49.49
CA PHE A 800 -73.80 30.13 48.98
C PHE A 800 -74.18 29.96 47.50
N SER A 801 -75.15 30.74 47.01
CA SER A 801 -75.46 30.84 45.57
C SER A 801 -74.33 31.48 44.76
N LEU A 802 -73.66 32.50 45.29
CA LEU A 802 -72.45 33.08 44.67
C LEU A 802 -71.26 32.12 44.72
N ILE A 803 -71.08 31.39 45.83
CA ILE A 803 -70.06 30.34 45.95
C ILE A 803 -70.30 29.25 44.90
N PHE A 804 -71.55 28.82 44.71
CA PHE A 804 -71.93 27.86 43.69
C PHE A 804 -71.58 28.33 42.28
N PHE A 805 -71.97 29.55 41.88
CA PHE A 805 -71.63 30.07 40.54
C PHE A 805 -70.12 30.20 40.33
N GLY A 806 -69.36 30.63 41.35
CA GLY A 806 -67.91 30.70 41.30
C GLY A 806 -67.25 29.32 41.16
N LEU A 807 -67.64 28.35 41.98
CA LEU A 807 -67.14 26.97 41.89
C LEU A 807 -67.49 26.32 40.55
N THR A 808 -68.69 26.61 40.03
CA THR A 808 -69.15 26.09 38.73
C THR A 808 -68.27 26.60 37.58
N LEU A 809 -67.94 27.90 37.56
CA LEU A 809 -67.02 28.46 36.56
C LEU A 809 -65.61 27.83 36.63
N ILE A 810 -65.10 27.59 37.84
CA ILE A 810 -63.78 26.94 38.03
C ILE A 810 -63.80 25.50 37.52
N VAL A 811 -64.83 24.73 37.86
CA VAL A 811 -64.93 23.31 37.46
C VAL A 811 -65.16 23.19 35.96
N ILE A 812 -66.08 23.97 35.36
CA ILE A 812 -66.31 23.99 33.92
C ILE A 812 -65.04 24.40 33.17
N GLY A 813 -64.36 25.47 33.61
CA GLY A 813 -63.10 25.92 33.02
C GLY A 813 -61.99 24.86 33.10
N SER A 814 -61.92 24.12 34.21
CA SER A 814 -60.95 23.03 34.39
C SER A 814 -61.23 21.84 33.48
N VAL A 815 -62.49 21.41 33.35
CA VAL A 815 -62.91 20.30 32.49
C VAL A 815 -62.69 20.63 31.01
N LEU A 816 -63.03 21.85 30.58
CA LEU A 816 -62.76 22.32 29.22
C LEU A 816 -61.26 22.41 28.94
N ALA A 817 -60.45 22.89 29.89
CA ALA A 817 -59.00 22.92 29.74
C ALA A 817 -58.39 21.53 29.58
N ILE A 818 -58.86 20.52 30.35
CA ILE A 818 -58.42 19.14 30.21
C ILE A 818 -58.84 18.57 28.84
N TYR A 819 -60.09 18.79 28.41
CA TYR A 819 -60.58 18.29 27.13
C TYR A 819 -59.86 18.88 25.90
N PHE A 820 -59.53 20.18 25.92
CA PHE A 820 -58.84 20.78 24.78
C PHE A 820 -57.33 20.53 24.78
N MET A 821 -56.71 20.32 25.95
CA MET A 821 -55.26 20.15 26.03
C MET A 821 -54.82 18.68 26.12
N ASP A 822 -55.63 17.78 26.70
CA ASP A 822 -55.28 16.38 26.95
C ASP A 822 -56.43 15.42 26.57
N ASN A 823 -56.80 15.39 25.30
CA ASN A 823 -57.85 14.48 24.78
C ASN A 823 -57.36 13.51 23.70
N ILE A 824 -56.05 13.30 23.61
CA ILE A 824 -55.46 12.37 22.64
C ILE A 824 -54.91 11.16 23.40
N TYR A 825 -55.27 9.97 22.93
CA TYR A 825 -54.71 8.70 23.37
C TYR A 825 -53.91 8.09 22.22
N GLU A 826 -52.64 7.73 22.47
CA GLU A 826 -51.78 7.03 21.51
C GLU A 826 -51.52 5.62 22.00
N SER A 827 -51.79 4.61 21.16
CA SER A 827 -51.41 3.23 21.42
C SER A 827 -50.40 2.75 20.39
N LYS A 828 -49.37 2.01 20.84
CA LYS A 828 -48.34 1.39 19.99
C LYS A 828 -48.31 -0.10 20.25
N SER A 829 -48.23 -0.90 19.20
CA SER A 829 -48.16 -2.36 19.30
C SER A 829 -47.33 -2.93 18.17
N LEU A 830 -46.53 -3.96 18.47
CA LEU A 830 -45.84 -4.76 17.45
C LEU A 830 -46.78 -5.89 17.00
N ILE A 831 -47.05 -5.96 15.70
CA ILE A 831 -47.98 -6.91 15.10
C ILE A 831 -47.23 -7.71 14.02
N PRO A 832 -47.51 -9.01 13.83
CA PRO A 832 -47.00 -9.77 12.69
C PRO A 832 -47.24 -9.05 11.35
N LEU A 833 -46.20 -8.97 10.53
CA LEU A 833 -46.23 -8.24 9.25
C LEU A 833 -47.37 -8.71 8.32
N VAL A 834 -47.67 -10.01 8.31
CA VAL A 834 -48.74 -10.60 7.50
C VAL A 834 -50.12 -9.97 7.78
N ILE A 835 -50.38 -9.55 9.02
CA ILE A 835 -51.63 -8.89 9.42
C ILE A 835 -51.65 -7.44 8.92
N LEU A 836 -50.49 -6.78 8.89
CA LEU A 836 -50.41 -5.42 8.36
C LEU A 836 -50.48 -5.42 6.82
N GLU A 837 -49.95 -6.45 6.17
CA GLU A 837 -49.97 -6.60 4.72
C GLU A 837 -51.38 -6.87 4.15
N SER A 838 -52.34 -7.32 4.98
CA SER A 838 -53.75 -7.37 4.57
C SER A 838 -54.42 -6.00 4.50
N GLU A 839 -53.91 -5.01 5.24
CA GLU A 839 -54.43 -3.63 5.25
C GLU A 839 -53.64 -2.72 4.30
N VAL A 840 -52.32 -2.92 4.21
CA VAL A 840 -51.41 -2.18 3.34
C VAL A 840 -50.61 -3.20 2.52
N PRO A 841 -50.93 -3.42 1.23
CA PRO A 841 -50.30 -4.47 0.44
C PRO A 841 -48.79 -4.26 0.26
N GLU A 842 -48.31 -3.02 0.30
CA GLU A 842 -46.88 -2.72 0.19
C GLU A 842 -46.47 -1.48 1.00
N PHE A 843 -45.41 -1.60 1.78
CA PHE A 843 -44.86 -0.51 2.59
C PHE A 843 -43.85 0.31 1.77
N LYS A 844 -44.34 1.37 1.13
CA LYS A 844 -43.51 2.30 0.33
C LYS A 844 -43.27 3.61 1.08
N THR A 845 -42.00 4.03 1.17
CA THR A 845 -41.62 5.25 1.92
C THR A 845 -40.41 5.91 1.29
N ASN A 846 -40.16 7.17 1.63
CA ASN A 846 -38.90 7.80 1.28
C ASN A 846 -37.84 7.45 2.32
N PHE A 847 -36.63 7.11 1.85
CA PHE A 847 -35.48 6.95 2.72
C PHE A 847 -34.20 7.40 2.00
N GLU A 848 -33.21 7.78 2.80
CA GLU A 848 -31.93 8.29 2.36
C GLU A 848 -30.80 7.51 3.05
N VAL A 849 -29.76 7.17 2.30
CA VAL A 849 -28.52 6.58 2.83
C VAL A 849 -27.37 7.53 2.52
N LEU A 850 -26.77 8.08 3.57
CA LEU A 850 -25.62 8.97 3.49
C LEU A 850 -24.36 8.23 3.94
N VAL A 851 -23.47 7.95 3.00
CA VAL A 851 -22.15 7.38 3.26
C VAL A 851 -21.12 8.51 3.31
N LYS A 852 -20.34 8.53 4.38
CA LYS A 852 -19.31 9.52 4.67
C LYS A 852 -17.96 8.83 4.79
N LEU A 853 -17.01 9.23 3.94
CA LEU A 853 -15.63 8.78 3.95
C LEU A 853 -14.73 9.89 4.51
N ASP A 854 -13.99 9.61 5.57
CA ASP A 854 -13.07 10.56 6.19
C ASP A 854 -11.67 10.51 5.55
N ASN A 855 -11.14 11.68 5.17
CA ASN A 855 -9.87 11.85 4.43
C ASN A 855 -9.81 11.03 3.14
N TYR A 856 -10.87 11.08 2.35
CA TYR A 856 -10.96 10.37 1.09
C TYR A 856 -9.87 10.83 0.12
N GLY A 857 -9.11 9.90 -0.47
CA GLY A 857 -7.89 10.23 -1.21
C GLY A 857 -8.11 10.93 -2.56
N ASP A 858 -9.31 10.93 -3.13
CA ASP A 858 -9.60 11.45 -4.48
C ASP A 858 -10.66 12.58 -4.49
N SER A 859 -11.09 13.00 -5.68
CA SER A 859 -11.99 14.15 -5.86
C SER A 859 -13.46 13.87 -5.48
N CYS A 860 -13.93 12.62 -5.56
CA CYS A 860 -15.31 12.17 -5.24
C CYS A 860 -16.40 12.72 -6.19
N VAL A 861 -16.16 13.85 -6.88
CA VAL A 861 -17.15 14.58 -7.70
C VAL A 861 -16.50 14.97 -9.04
N ASN A 862 -17.22 14.80 -10.16
CA ASN A 862 -16.69 15.11 -11.50
C ASN A 862 -16.47 16.62 -11.74
N GLU A 863 -17.45 17.47 -11.38
CA GLU A 863 -17.41 18.93 -11.64
C GLU A 863 -18.07 19.74 -10.51
N GLY A 864 -17.59 19.58 -9.28
CA GLY A 864 -18.12 20.29 -8.10
C GLY A 864 -17.14 21.32 -7.53
N LYS A 865 -17.57 22.58 -7.37
CA LYS A 865 -16.89 23.49 -6.42
C LYS A 865 -17.05 22.91 -5.01
N ILE A 866 -16.01 23.01 -4.18
CA ILE A 866 -16.02 22.64 -2.75
C ILE A 866 -17.34 23.10 -2.12
N ASN A 867 -18.00 22.22 -1.37
CA ASN A 867 -19.28 22.43 -0.70
C ASN A 867 -20.56 22.50 -1.55
N LYS A 868 -20.52 22.24 -2.87
CA LYS A 868 -21.72 22.06 -3.69
C LYS A 868 -22.00 20.59 -3.96
N GLU A 869 -23.27 20.18 -3.82
CA GLU A 869 -23.73 18.86 -4.27
C GLU A 869 -23.69 18.80 -5.80
N GLY A 870 -23.19 17.70 -6.34
CA GLY A 870 -23.07 17.47 -7.77
C GLY A 870 -23.18 16.00 -8.13
N LYS A 871 -23.06 15.71 -9.43
CA LYS A 871 -22.99 14.34 -9.93
C LYS A 871 -21.70 13.69 -9.40
N CYS A 872 -21.83 12.48 -8.86
CA CYS A 872 -20.70 11.67 -8.45
C CYS A 872 -19.71 11.45 -9.59
N SER A 873 -18.45 11.20 -9.23
CA SER A 873 -17.45 10.72 -10.18
C SER A 873 -17.97 9.51 -10.95
N ASP A 874 -17.74 9.43 -12.26
CA ASP A 874 -18.23 8.29 -13.07
C ASP A 874 -17.52 6.97 -12.68
N LEU A 875 -16.44 7.05 -11.89
CA LEU A 875 -15.72 5.92 -11.30
C LEU A 875 -16.30 5.46 -9.95
N ILE A 876 -17.36 6.10 -9.45
CA ILE A 876 -18.12 5.66 -8.27
C ILE A 876 -19.38 4.95 -8.77
N ILE A 877 -19.36 3.62 -8.69
CA ILE A 877 -20.44 2.77 -9.16
C ILE A 877 -21.35 2.43 -7.98
N LEU A 878 -22.63 2.75 -8.10
CA LEU A 878 -23.63 2.42 -7.09
C LEU A 878 -24.70 1.51 -7.71
N ASN A 879 -25.06 0.44 -7.00
CA ASN A 879 -26.10 -0.49 -7.41
C ASN A 879 -27.01 -0.84 -6.22
N SER A 880 -28.32 -0.67 -6.39
CA SER A 880 -29.35 -1.11 -5.46
C SER A 880 -29.83 -2.51 -5.85
N VAL A 881 -29.92 -3.42 -4.87
CA VAL A 881 -30.38 -4.79 -5.06
C VAL A 881 -31.65 -4.98 -4.25
N ASN A 882 -32.73 -5.45 -4.89
CA ASN A 882 -34.03 -5.73 -4.27
C ASN A 882 -34.64 -4.53 -3.49
N VAL A 883 -34.44 -3.31 -4.01
CA VAL A 883 -35.13 -2.10 -3.56
C VAL A 883 -36.05 -1.66 -4.70
N ASP A 884 -37.37 -1.78 -4.53
CA ASP A 884 -38.33 -1.25 -5.49
C ASP A 884 -38.46 0.26 -5.28
N HIS A 885 -38.49 1.05 -6.35
CA HIS A 885 -38.44 2.50 -6.28
C HIS A 885 -39.20 3.16 -7.44
N GLU A 886 -39.88 4.27 -7.18
CA GLU A 886 -40.43 5.12 -8.25
C GLU A 886 -39.40 6.11 -8.78
N TRP A 887 -38.57 6.63 -7.89
CA TRP A 887 -37.49 7.54 -8.23
C TRP A 887 -36.31 7.37 -7.28
N GLU A 888 -35.11 7.36 -7.85
CA GLU A 888 -33.85 7.38 -7.09
C GLU A 888 -32.95 8.51 -7.59
N SER A 889 -32.17 9.07 -6.68
CA SER A 889 -31.12 10.04 -7.01
C SER A 889 -29.87 9.80 -6.19
N ILE A 890 -28.73 10.05 -6.84
CA ILE A 890 -27.41 9.90 -6.23
C ILE A 890 -26.70 11.24 -6.35
N THR A 891 -26.28 11.79 -5.22
CA THR A 891 -25.51 13.02 -5.17
C THR A 891 -24.23 12.82 -4.38
N CYS A 892 -23.15 13.45 -4.84
CA CYS A 892 -21.88 13.45 -4.16
C CYS A 892 -21.46 14.88 -3.80
N LYS A 893 -20.73 15.00 -2.69
CA LYS A 893 -20.16 16.26 -2.22
C LYS A 893 -18.83 15.99 -1.54
N ILE A 894 -17.83 16.82 -1.83
CA ILE A 894 -16.61 16.90 -1.04
C ILE A 894 -16.65 18.13 -0.13
N ASP A 895 -16.46 17.90 1.17
CA ASP A 895 -16.40 18.95 2.19
C ASP A 895 -14.98 19.54 2.30
N SER A 896 -14.86 20.72 2.89
CA SER A 896 -13.62 21.42 3.25
C SER A 896 -12.57 20.55 3.96
N LEU A 897 -13.01 19.53 4.71
CA LEU A 897 -12.16 18.55 5.39
C LEU A 897 -11.79 17.31 4.54
N ARG A 898 -11.97 17.35 3.21
CA ARG A 898 -11.74 16.21 2.30
C ARG A 898 -12.57 14.96 2.66
N ARG A 899 -13.81 15.19 3.07
CA ARG A 899 -14.77 14.12 3.35
C ARG A 899 -15.65 13.90 2.12
N CYS A 900 -15.63 12.71 1.56
CA CYS A 900 -16.52 12.34 0.45
C CYS A 900 -17.86 11.91 1.05
N LEU A 901 -18.91 12.66 0.72
CA LEU A 901 -20.29 12.42 1.13
C LEU A 901 -21.04 11.89 -0.09
N VAL A 902 -21.46 10.63 -0.05
CA VAL A 902 -22.28 9.99 -1.09
C VAL A 902 -23.68 9.79 -0.53
N LYS A 903 -24.66 10.44 -1.13
CA LYS A 903 -26.06 10.39 -0.71
C LYS A 903 -26.88 9.63 -1.75
N TYR A 904 -27.48 8.52 -1.34
CA TYR A 904 -28.52 7.80 -2.06
C TYR A 904 -29.88 8.24 -1.52
N SER A 905 -30.75 8.78 -2.36
CA SER A 905 -32.10 9.20 -1.96
C SER A 905 -33.14 8.45 -2.79
N CYS A 906 -34.08 7.80 -2.10
CA CYS A 906 -35.09 6.94 -2.69
C CYS A 906 -36.48 7.48 -2.35
N SER A 907 -37.33 7.68 -3.34
CA SER A 907 -38.71 8.13 -3.17
C SER A 907 -39.71 7.01 -3.45
N ASN A 908 -40.68 6.85 -2.55
CA ASN A 908 -41.73 5.83 -2.61
C ASN A 908 -41.19 4.40 -2.78
N CYS A 909 -40.25 4.01 -1.91
CA CYS A 909 -39.47 2.80 -2.07
C CYS A 909 -39.91 1.67 -1.12
N ALA A 910 -39.88 0.44 -1.61
CA ALA A 910 -40.14 -0.79 -0.84
C ALA A 910 -38.89 -1.67 -0.76
N ILE A 911 -38.68 -2.28 0.41
CA ILE A 911 -37.50 -3.10 0.71
C ILE A 911 -37.88 -4.58 0.52
N GLY A 912 -37.27 -5.22 -0.47
CA GLY A 912 -37.42 -6.64 -0.74
C GLY A 912 -36.55 -7.54 0.14
N SER A 913 -36.60 -8.85 -0.11
CA SER A 913 -35.73 -9.81 0.59
C SER A 913 -34.28 -9.64 0.19
N LYS A 914 -33.35 -9.65 1.16
CA LYS A 914 -31.89 -9.47 0.93
C LYS A 914 -31.56 -8.17 0.17
N ALA A 915 -32.23 -7.08 0.54
CA ALA A 915 -31.97 -5.78 -0.07
C ALA A 915 -30.60 -5.23 0.35
N ALA A 916 -29.88 -4.61 -0.58
CA ALA A 916 -28.58 -4.00 -0.31
C ALA A 916 -28.29 -2.84 -1.26
N ILE A 917 -27.55 -1.85 -0.76
CA ILE A 917 -26.96 -0.77 -1.58
C ILE A 917 -25.46 -0.99 -1.60
N ASN A 918 -24.93 -1.31 -2.77
CA ASN A 918 -23.49 -1.54 -2.96
C ASN A 918 -22.88 -0.32 -3.64
N ILE A 919 -21.80 0.20 -3.06
CA ILE A 919 -21.06 1.35 -3.58
C ILE A 919 -19.60 0.94 -3.76
N VAL A 920 -19.09 1.11 -4.97
CA VAL A 920 -17.73 0.76 -5.36
C VAL A 920 -17.02 2.01 -5.85
N PHE A 921 -15.94 2.38 -5.17
CA PHE A 921 -15.11 3.53 -5.50
C PHE A 921 -13.89 3.04 -6.28
N GLN A 922 -13.77 3.39 -7.56
CA GLN A 922 -12.69 2.96 -8.46
C GLN A 922 -11.73 4.09 -8.88
N GLU A 923 -11.81 5.22 -8.20
CA GLU A 923 -10.91 6.36 -8.44
C GLU A 923 -9.45 6.02 -8.09
N LYS A 924 -8.50 6.84 -8.57
CA LYS A 924 -7.06 6.58 -8.47
C LYS A 924 -6.62 6.45 -7.01
N LEU A 925 -7.11 7.30 -6.11
CA LEU A 925 -6.79 7.26 -4.69
C LEU A 925 -8.05 6.98 -3.85
N SER A 926 -8.76 5.91 -4.17
CA SER A 926 -9.98 5.45 -3.49
C SER A 926 -9.72 4.80 -2.12
N TYR A 927 -9.09 5.50 -1.19
CA TYR A 927 -8.93 5.05 0.20
C TYR A 927 -9.70 5.93 1.20
N SER A 928 -9.96 5.39 2.39
CA SER A 928 -10.56 6.16 3.50
C SER A 928 -9.92 5.83 4.85
N SER A 929 -9.84 6.83 5.73
CA SER A 929 -9.37 6.69 7.13
C SER A 929 -10.50 6.41 8.12
N GLY A 930 -11.76 6.43 7.66
CA GLY A 930 -12.94 6.16 8.46
C GLY A 930 -14.18 6.15 7.59
N ILE A 931 -15.16 5.30 7.92
CA ILE A 931 -16.40 5.18 7.14
C ILE A 931 -17.57 5.29 8.11
N SER A 932 -18.47 6.22 7.83
CA SER A 932 -19.73 6.39 8.55
C SER A 932 -20.90 6.27 7.59
N VAL A 933 -21.92 5.49 7.94
CA VAL A 933 -23.15 5.33 7.17
C VAL A 933 -24.32 5.80 8.02
N ASN A 934 -25.07 6.78 7.53
CA ASN A 934 -26.31 7.24 8.15
C ASN A 934 -27.50 6.87 7.27
N VAL A 935 -28.39 6.03 7.79
CA VAL A 935 -29.64 5.66 7.12
C VAL A 935 -30.78 6.44 7.78
N THR A 936 -31.55 7.17 6.99
CA THR A 936 -32.70 7.96 7.46
C THR A 936 -33.95 7.56 6.68
N SER A 937 -35.01 7.17 7.36
CA SER A 937 -36.31 6.88 6.76
C SER A 937 -37.39 7.79 7.34
N ASP A 938 -38.38 8.14 6.52
CA ASP A 938 -39.63 8.70 7.00
C ASP A 938 -40.36 7.63 7.86
N SER A 939 -40.89 8.06 9.01
CA SER A 939 -41.67 7.20 9.92
C SER A 939 -43.16 7.35 9.64
N SER A 940 -43.97 6.37 10.07
CA SER A 940 -45.43 6.48 10.02
C SER A 940 -45.98 7.52 11.01
N ILE A 941 -45.17 7.94 11.99
CA ILE A 941 -45.55 9.01 12.91
C ILE A 941 -45.37 10.36 12.19
N PRO A 942 -46.42 11.21 12.11
CA PRO A 942 -46.37 12.49 11.40
C PRO A 942 -45.19 13.37 11.85
N GLU A 943 -44.55 14.03 10.87
CA GLU A 943 -43.44 14.98 11.10
C GLU A 943 -42.19 14.41 11.81
N SER A 944 -42.04 13.08 11.81
CA SER A 944 -40.93 12.41 12.47
C SER A 944 -40.13 11.53 11.50
N ARG A 945 -38.82 11.46 11.75
CA ARG A 945 -37.88 10.63 10.98
C ARG A 945 -37.16 9.67 11.92
N SER A 946 -36.82 8.50 11.38
CA SER A 946 -35.97 7.53 12.05
C SER A 946 -34.61 7.54 11.36
N SER A 947 -33.53 7.82 12.11
CA SER A 947 -32.17 7.89 11.56
C SER A 947 -31.20 7.10 12.42
N VAL A 948 -30.30 6.35 11.79
CA VAL A 948 -29.27 5.56 12.47
C VAL A 948 -27.93 5.78 11.76
N LEU A 949 -26.96 6.26 12.53
CA LEU A 949 -25.57 6.42 12.14
C LEU A 949 -24.76 5.24 12.67
N SER A 950 -24.02 4.55 11.80
CA SER A 950 -23.06 3.50 12.15
C SER A 950 -21.67 3.87 11.60
N THR A 951 -20.62 3.73 12.41
CA THR A 951 -19.24 4.13 12.03
C THR A 951 -18.23 3.01 12.26
N VAL A 952 -17.26 2.90 11.35
CA VAL A 952 -16.11 2.00 11.45
C VAL A 952 -14.82 2.76 11.14
N ILE A 953 -13.76 2.46 11.90
CA ILE A 953 -12.42 3.06 11.80
C ILE A 953 -11.43 1.91 11.60
N PRO A 954 -10.40 2.05 10.76
CA PRO A 954 -9.44 0.98 10.53
C PRO A 954 -8.54 0.77 11.75
N GLU A 955 -7.79 -0.33 11.77
CA GLU A 955 -6.76 -0.58 12.76
C GLU A 955 -5.66 0.49 12.70
N LYS A 956 -4.93 0.66 13.81
CA LYS A 956 -3.91 1.70 13.94
C LYS A 956 -2.87 1.60 12.81
N GLY A 957 -2.68 2.69 12.06
CA GLY A 957 -1.77 2.75 10.90
C GLY A 957 -2.31 2.19 9.58
N TYR A 958 -3.53 1.64 9.56
CA TYR A 958 -4.18 1.12 8.35
C TYR A 958 -5.16 2.12 7.73
N ILE A 959 -5.47 1.92 6.45
CA ILE A 959 -6.52 2.62 5.70
C ILE A 959 -7.44 1.60 5.04
N PHE A 960 -8.72 1.94 4.87
CA PHE A 960 -9.64 1.11 4.11
C PHE A 960 -9.35 1.24 2.62
N ILE A 961 -8.83 0.17 2.02
CA ILE A 961 -8.58 0.01 0.59
C ILE A 961 -8.33 -1.48 0.30
N GLY A 962 -8.80 -1.95 -0.84
CA GLY A 962 -8.61 -3.31 -1.33
C GLY A 962 -9.92 -4.05 -1.61
N PRO A 963 -9.83 -5.36 -1.89
CA PRO A 963 -10.91 -6.10 -2.52
C PRO A 963 -12.09 -6.49 -1.65
N LEU A 964 -11.90 -6.63 -0.33
CA LEU A 964 -12.97 -7.02 0.58
C LEU A 964 -13.84 -5.82 0.94
N THR A 965 -15.15 -6.01 0.85
CA THR A 965 -16.16 -4.98 1.08
C THR A 965 -16.39 -4.69 2.56
N ASN A 966 -16.54 -3.40 2.91
CA ASN A 966 -16.98 -2.96 4.23
C ASN A 966 -18.52 -3.05 4.32
N THR A 967 -19.04 -3.83 5.26
CA THR A 967 -20.49 -4.12 5.32
C THR A 967 -21.14 -3.48 6.55
N PHE A 968 -22.27 -2.80 6.33
CA PHE A 968 -23.08 -2.18 7.36
C PHE A 968 -24.47 -2.83 7.38
N TYR A 969 -25.01 -3.07 8.58
CA TYR A 969 -26.26 -3.79 8.76
C TYR A 969 -27.33 -2.88 9.39
N PHE A 970 -28.43 -2.69 8.67
CA PHE A 970 -29.58 -1.91 9.13
C PHE A 970 -30.86 -2.71 8.99
N THR A 971 -31.70 -2.67 10.01
CA THR A 971 -33.03 -3.27 10.02
C THR A 971 -34.11 -2.22 9.83
N PHE A 972 -35.08 -2.56 8.99
CA PHE A 972 -36.25 -1.75 8.70
C PHE A 972 -37.48 -2.43 9.27
N THR A 973 -38.09 -1.79 10.26
CA THR A 973 -39.36 -2.19 10.87
C THR A 973 -40.48 -1.46 10.15
N PRO A 974 -41.35 -2.15 9.38
CA PRO A 974 -42.52 -1.54 8.78
C PRO A 974 -43.38 -0.87 9.83
N SER A 975 -43.92 0.31 9.55
CA SER A 975 -44.76 1.04 10.50
C SER A 975 -45.99 1.59 9.82
N TYR A 976 -47.13 1.44 10.51
CA TYR A 976 -48.44 1.86 10.04
C TYR A 976 -49.13 2.70 11.10
N PHE A 977 -49.57 3.89 10.72
CA PHE A 977 -50.22 4.86 11.60
C PHE A 977 -51.64 5.12 11.14
N THR A 978 -52.57 5.12 12.09
CA THR A 978 -53.98 5.50 11.88
C THR A 978 -54.41 6.57 12.88
N SER A 979 -55.23 7.52 12.43
CA SER A 979 -55.80 8.56 13.30
C SER A 979 -57.31 8.70 13.09
N SER A 980 -58.05 8.78 14.19
CA SER A 980 -59.46 9.20 14.20
C SER A 980 -59.64 10.68 14.57
N VAL A 981 -58.55 11.43 14.69
CA VAL A 981 -58.53 12.86 15.07
C VAL A 981 -58.15 13.71 13.86
N ASN A 982 -58.91 14.78 13.58
CA ASN A 982 -58.78 15.60 12.37
C ASN A 982 -57.43 16.33 12.24
N ASP A 983 -56.73 16.57 13.35
CA ASP A 983 -55.45 17.30 13.36
C ASP A 983 -54.29 16.48 12.78
N PHE A 984 -54.50 15.19 12.50
CA PHE A 984 -53.49 14.29 11.93
C PHE A 984 -54.01 13.59 10.67
N PRO A 985 -53.11 13.17 9.77
CA PRO A 985 -53.49 12.37 8.60
C PRO A 985 -54.22 11.08 9.01
N SER A 986 -55.20 10.66 8.20
CA SER A 986 -56.01 9.47 8.48
C SER A 986 -55.18 8.19 8.50
N GLN A 987 -54.23 8.06 7.56
CA GLN A 987 -53.33 6.93 7.43
C GLN A 987 -51.94 7.39 6.96
N LEU A 988 -50.90 6.83 7.55
CA LEU A 988 -49.51 7.01 7.12
C LEU A 988 -48.74 5.69 7.23
N ILE A 989 -47.80 5.51 6.33
CA ILE A 989 -46.89 4.36 6.29
C ILE A 989 -45.44 4.87 6.37
N GLY A 990 -44.56 4.07 6.96
CA GLY A 990 -43.18 4.46 7.22
C GLY A 990 -42.31 3.26 7.59
N TYR A 991 -41.01 3.49 7.80
CA TYR A 991 -40.13 2.53 8.47
C TYR A 991 -39.46 3.13 9.70
N HIS A 992 -39.26 2.30 10.71
CA HIS A 992 -38.31 2.57 11.77
C HIS A 992 -37.01 1.83 11.47
N VAL A 993 -35.91 2.58 11.45
CA VAL A 993 -34.57 2.06 11.16
C VAL A 993 -33.86 1.79 12.47
N ASP A 994 -33.21 0.63 12.57
CA ASP A 994 -32.30 0.28 13.67
C ASP A 994 -31.04 -0.42 13.12
N SER A 995 -30.00 -0.58 13.94
CA SER A 995 -28.82 -1.36 13.57
C SER A 995 -28.94 -2.80 14.09
N SER A 996 -28.90 -3.79 13.19
CA SER A 996 -28.97 -5.21 13.60
C SER A 996 -27.63 -5.77 14.08
N ALA A 997 -26.51 -5.22 13.59
CA ALA A 997 -25.17 -5.68 13.93
C ALA A 997 -24.14 -4.57 13.77
N LEU A 998 -23.00 -4.72 14.46
CA LEU A 998 -21.82 -3.88 14.25
C LEU A 998 -21.31 -4.01 12.81
N PRO A 999 -20.76 -2.92 12.23
CA PRO A 999 -20.22 -2.96 10.88
C PRO A 999 -19.04 -3.94 10.77
N LYS A 1000 -18.99 -4.70 9.68
CA LYS A 1000 -17.88 -5.60 9.37
C LYS A 1000 -16.87 -4.87 8.50
N SER A 1001 -15.64 -4.75 9.00
CA SER A 1001 -14.53 -4.18 8.23
C SER A 1001 -14.17 -5.07 7.03
N GLY A 1002 -13.94 -4.43 5.89
CA GLY A 1002 -13.41 -5.03 4.67
C GLY A 1002 -11.88 -5.01 4.64
N SER A 1003 -11.31 -4.81 3.45
CA SER A 1003 -9.87 -4.77 3.27
C SER A 1003 -9.26 -3.53 3.91
N GLN A 1004 -8.20 -3.76 4.69
CA GLN A 1004 -7.39 -2.72 5.29
C GLN A 1004 -5.94 -2.95 4.87
N ASN A 1005 -5.25 -1.88 4.46
CA ASN A 1005 -3.86 -1.94 4.04
C ASN A 1005 -3.06 -0.80 4.65
N LEU A 1006 -1.74 -1.01 4.76
CA LEU A 1006 -0.80 0.05 5.13
C LEU A 1006 -0.67 1.07 3.99
N ILE A 1007 -0.27 2.29 4.35
CA ILE A 1007 -0.03 3.40 3.39
C ILE A 1007 0.98 2.98 2.30
N GLU A 1008 1.98 2.18 2.66
CA GLU A 1008 3.00 1.69 1.75
C GLU A 1008 2.41 0.82 0.63
N ASN A 1009 1.27 0.17 0.85
CA ASN A 1009 0.59 -0.67 -0.14
C ASN A 1009 -0.38 0.11 -1.04
N LEU A 1010 -0.53 1.42 -0.87
CA LEU A 1010 -1.40 2.27 -1.70
C LEU A 1010 -0.99 2.26 -3.19
N SER A 1011 0.28 1.95 -3.46
CA SER A 1011 0.83 1.82 -4.81
C SER A 1011 0.38 0.54 -5.53
N VAL A 1012 0.07 -0.53 -4.80
CA VAL A 1012 -0.26 -1.86 -5.35
C VAL A 1012 -1.69 -2.30 -5.08
N THR A 1013 -2.43 -1.55 -4.26
CA THR A 1013 -3.84 -1.80 -3.93
C THR A 1013 -4.73 -0.72 -4.51
N ALA A 1014 -5.98 -1.10 -4.81
CA ALA A 1014 -6.96 -0.19 -5.38
C ALA A 1014 -8.37 -0.58 -4.95
N GLN A 1015 -9.29 0.33 -5.20
CA GLN A 1015 -10.72 0.20 -4.94
C GLN A 1015 -11.07 0.22 -3.45
N LEU A 1016 -12.20 0.84 -3.13
CA LEU A 1016 -12.87 0.74 -1.85
C LEU A 1016 -14.31 0.32 -2.11
N SER A 1017 -14.77 -0.72 -1.42
CA SER A 1017 -16.14 -1.24 -1.58
C SER A 1017 -16.90 -1.11 -0.27
N ILE A 1018 -18.15 -0.65 -0.36
CA ILE A 1018 -19.09 -0.52 0.76
C ILE A 1018 -20.40 -1.21 0.40
N SER A 1019 -20.94 -2.00 1.32
CA SER A 1019 -22.26 -2.62 1.17
C SER A 1019 -23.12 -2.26 2.38
N VAL A 1020 -24.27 -1.67 2.12
CA VAL A 1020 -25.28 -1.32 3.13
C VAL A 1020 -26.42 -2.32 2.99
N VAL A 1021 -26.49 -3.28 3.92
CA VAL A 1021 -27.51 -4.32 3.93
C VAL A 1021 -28.75 -3.80 4.64
N LEU A 1022 -29.90 -3.92 3.98
CA LEU A 1022 -31.20 -3.45 4.44
C LEU A 1022 -32.10 -4.67 4.70
N GLU A 1023 -32.34 -4.99 5.97
CA GLU A 1023 -33.14 -6.14 6.38
C GLU A 1023 -34.55 -5.71 6.80
N LYS A 1024 -35.58 -6.09 6.04
CA LYS A 1024 -36.98 -5.94 6.46
C LYS A 1024 -37.34 -7.03 7.47
N ILE A 1025 -37.78 -6.64 8.66
CA ILE A 1025 -38.20 -7.60 9.70
C ILE A 1025 -39.66 -8.05 9.51
N LEU A 1026 -40.00 -9.22 10.08
CA LEU A 1026 -41.33 -9.85 9.98
C LEU A 1026 -42.36 -9.32 11.01
N LEU A 1027 -42.04 -8.25 11.72
CA LEU A 1027 -42.92 -7.55 12.67
C LEU A 1027 -43.06 -6.10 12.20
N GLY A 1028 -44.26 -5.54 12.29
CA GLY A 1028 -44.48 -4.12 12.03
C GLY A 1028 -45.04 -3.39 13.25
N LEU A 1029 -44.72 -2.11 13.34
CA LEU A 1029 -45.18 -1.21 14.39
C LEU A 1029 -46.51 -0.58 13.98
N TYR A 1030 -47.59 -0.95 14.66
CA TYR A 1030 -48.88 -0.30 14.53
C TYR A 1030 -49.03 0.81 15.58
N THR A 1031 -49.32 2.03 15.12
CA THR A 1031 -49.61 3.17 16.01
C THR A 1031 -50.99 3.71 15.70
N SER A 1032 -51.85 3.85 16.71
CA SER A 1032 -53.16 4.46 16.55
C SER A 1032 -53.35 5.64 17.49
N ARG A 1033 -53.96 6.72 16.97
CA ARG A 1033 -54.40 7.87 17.76
C ARG A 1033 -55.91 7.98 17.75
N SER A 1034 -56.49 8.05 18.95
CA SER A 1034 -57.93 8.22 19.15
C SER A 1034 -58.21 9.26 20.23
N ALA A 1035 -59.44 9.79 20.25
CA ALA A 1035 -59.85 10.75 21.27
C ALA A 1035 -60.16 10.03 22.60
N LYS A 1036 -59.62 10.53 23.73
CA LYS A 1036 -59.89 9.99 25.09
C LYS A 1036 -61.39 10.09 25.44
N GLN A 1037 -62.05 11.17 25.04
CA GLN A 1037 -63.46 11.47 25.26
C GLN A 1037 -64.11 12.07 24.00
N SER A 1038 -65.37 11.71 23.77
CA SER A 1038 -66.20 12.34 22.74
C SER A 1038 -66.86 13.63 23.25
N THR A 1039 -67.25 14.51 22.32
CA THR A 1039 -67.99 15.75 22.62
C THR A 1039 -69.29 15.48 23.39
N LEU A 1040 -69.94 14.33 23.12
CA LEU A 1040 -71.15 13.91 23.81
C LEU A 1040 -70.89 13.59 25.30
N ILE A 1041 -69.80 12.87 25.58
CA ILE A 1041 -69.39 12.54 26.95
C ILE A 1041 -69.03 13.82 27.72
N LEU A 1042 -68.33 14.76 27.08
CA LEU A 1042 -68.02 16.06 27.66
C LEU A 1042 -69.29 16.80 28.10
N ILE A 1043 -70.28 16.95 27.21
CA ILE A 1043 -71.54 17.63 27.51
C ILE A 1043 -72.26 16.95 28.68
N SER A 1044 -72.37 15.63 28.67
CA SER A 1044 -73.02 14.88 29.75
C SER A 1044 -72.32 15.06 31.11
N SER A 1045 -70.98 15.10 31.12
CA SER A 1045 -70.17 15.29 32.32
C SER A 1045 -70.32 16.70 32.91
N LEU A 1046 -70.47 17.73 32.07
CA LEU A 1046 -70.70 19.10 32.50
C LEU A 1046 -72.08 19.25 33.18
N PHE A 1047 -73.13 18.65 32.61
CA PHE A 1047 -74.45 18.64 33.26
C PHE A 1047 -74.44 17.88 34.60
N GLY A 1048 -73.77 16.73 34.67
CA GLY A 1048 -73.63 15.95 35.90
C GLY A 1048 -72.85 16.69 37.00
N THR A 1049 -71.76 17.37 36.65
CA THR A 1049 -70.95 18.13 37.62
C THR A 1049 -71.68 19.34 38.17
N ILE A 1050 -72.41 20.09 37.32
CA ILE A 1050 -73.23 21.24 37.75
C ILE A 1050 -74.29 20.79 38.75
N THR A 1051 -75.04 19.72 38.44
CA THR A 1051 -76.11 19.21 39.31
C THR A 1051 -75.56 18.66 40.64
N GLY A 1052 -74.42 17.96 40.61
CA GLY A 1052 -73.73 17.50 41.82
C GLY A 1052 -73.25 18.65 42.71
N LEU A 1053 -72.70 19.72 42.13
CA LEU A 1053 -72.26 20.92 42.86
C LEU A 1053 -73.41 21.63 43.57
N VAL A 1054 -74.59 21.72 42.95
CA VAL A 1054 -75.80 22.27 43.61
C VAL A 1054 -76.10 21.49 44.88
N GLY A 1055 -76.11 20.16 44.83
CA GLY A 1055 -76.41 19.33 45.99
C GLY A 1055 -75.38 19.48 47.14
N ILE A 1056 -74.08 19.50 46.79
CA ILE A 1056 -73.00 19.61 47.79
C ILE A 1056 -73.03 20.97 48.47
N VAL A 1057 -73.07 22.06 47.71
CA VAL A 1057 -73.06 23.43 48.25
C VAL A 1057 -74.29 23.68 49.11
N GLY A 1058 -75.45 23.18 48.69
CA GLY A 1058 -76.69 23.25 49.47
C GLY A 1058 -76.63 22.48 50.79
N THR A 1059 -76.03 21.29 50.79
CA THR A 1059 -75.84 20.50 52.03
C THR A 1059 -74.89 21.19 53.01
N VAL A 1060 -73.79 21.78 52.51
CA VAL A 1060 -72.84 22.54 53.34
C VAL A 1060 -73.49 23.81 53.90
N MET A 1061 -74.33 24.49 53.10
CA MET A 1061 -75.11 25.63 53.56
C MET A 1061 -76.02 25.23 54.73
N ALA A 1062 -76.77 24.14 54.60
CA ALA A 1062 -77.65 23.64 55.66
C ALA A 1062 -76.85 23.32 56.94
N GLN A 1063 -75.67 22.69 56.83
CA GLN A 1063 -74.80 22.46 58.00
C GLN A 1063 -74.28 23.77 58.62
N PHE A 1064 -73.92 24.75 57.80
CA PHE A 1064 -73.44 26.05 58.24
C PHE A 1064 -74.53 26.83 59.00
N GLU A 1065 -75.78 26.79 58.52
CA GLU A 1065 -76.93 27.38 59.20
C GLU A 1065 -77.18 26.72 60.56
N SER A 1066 -77.12 25.39 60.63
CA SER A 1066 -77.24 24.65 61.90
C SER A 1066 -76.17 25.05 62.93
N CYS A 1067 -74.95 25.34 62.47
CA CYS A 1067 -73.85 25.81 63.30
C CYS A 1067 -74.06 27.26 63.79
N LEU A 1068 -74.52 28.15 62.90
CA LEU A 1068 -74.86 29.53 63.26
C LEU A 1068 -75.97 29.57 64.31
N ASP A 1069 -77.02 28.76 64.16
CA ASP A 1069 -78.13 28.68 65.12
C ASP A 1069 -77.68 28.18 66.49
N LYS A 1070 -76.76 27.20 66.54
CA LYS A 1070 -76.13 26.75 67.79
C LYS A 1070 -75.31 27.85 68.45
N LYS A 1071 -74.57 28.65 67.68
CA LYS A 1071 -73.69 29.72 68.21
C LYS A 1071 -74.50 30.93 68.72
N PHE A 1072 -75.57 31.31 68.02
CA PHE A 1072 -76.51 32.33 68.50
C PHE A 1072 -77.24 31.89 69.78
N ASN A 1073 -77.61 30.61 69.90
CA ASN A 1073 -78.19 30.07 71.15
C ASN A 1073 -77.20 30.01 72.33
N LEU A 1074 -75.89 29.82 72.08
CA LEU A 1074 -74.83 29.89 73.09
C LEU A 1074 -74.55 31.33 73.55
N SER A 1075 -74.51 32.29 72.62
CA SER A 1075 -74.40 33.73 72.91
C SER A 1075 -75.59 34.23 73.77
N GLY A 1076 -76.81 33.77 73.50
CA GLY A 1076 -77.98 34.10 74.31
C GLY A 1076 -77.96 33.49 75.72
N LYS A 1077 -77.22 32.40 75.93
CA LYS A 1077 -77.01 31.79 77.26
C LYS A 1077 -76.00 32.57 78.11
N GLU A 1078 -74.93 33.11 77.52
CA GLU A 1078 -73.97 33.98 78.25
C GLU A 1078 -74.61 35.28 78.73
N ASP A 1079 -75.46 35.92 77.92
CA ASP A 1079 -76.19 37.14 78.32
C ASP A 1079 -77.25 36.88 79.39
N ARG A 1080 -77.87 35.68 79.40
CA ARG A 1080 -78.76 35.25 80.50
C ARG A 1080 -77.98 34.99 81.80
N ILE A 1081 -76.78 34.41 81.73
CA ILE A 1081 -75.93 34.18 82.91
C ILE A 1081 -75.42 35.52 83.47
N LYS A 1082 -75.01 36.47 82.63
CA LYS A 1082 -74.66 37.84 83.07
C LYS A 1082 -75.82 38.55 83.79
N LYS A 1083 -77.06 38.39 83.30
CA LYS A 1083 -78.26 38.91 83.97
C LYS A 1083 -78.59 38.22 85.29
N ILE A 1084 -78.26 36.94 85.46
CA ILE A 1084 -78.46 36.20 86.73
C ILE A 1084 -77.40 36.60 87.77
N VAL A 1085 -76.14 36.78 87.36
CA VAL A 1085 -75.06 37.25 88.26
C VAL A 1085 -75.35 38.67 88.77
N GLN A 1086 -75.85 39.56 87.89
CA GLN A 1086 -76.25 40.92 88.29
C GLN A 1086 -77.43 40.93 89.27
N LYS A 1087 -78.40 40.02 89.11
CA LYS A 1087 -79.53 39.85 90.05
C LYS A 1087 -79.14 39.23 91.40
N SER A 1088 -78.07 38.44 91.44
CA SER A 1088 -77.54 37.86 92.69
C SER A 1088 -76.76 38.87 93.53
N SER A 1089 -76.11 39.85 92.90
CA SER A 1089 -75.41 40.96 93.56
C SER A 1089 -76.39 41.91 94.28
N GLU A 1090 -77.55 42.18 93.67
CA GLU A 1090 -78.59 43.05 94.26
C GLU A 1090 -79.35 42.37 95.43
N MET A 1091 -79.32 41.04 95.52
CA MET A 1091 -79.95 40.27 96.60
C MET A 1091 -79.00 40.05 97.79
N PHE A 1092 -77.68 40.12 97.58
CA PHE A 1092 -76.66 40.02 98.64
C PHE A 1092 -76.56 41.33 99.46
N ASP A 1093 -76.72 42.49 98.83
CA ASP A 1093 -76.75 43.80 99.51
C ASP A 1093 -78.00 44.02 100.40
N MET A 1094 -79.08 43.26 100.18
CA MET A 1094 -80.26 43.28 101.06
C MET A 1094 -80.16 42.35 102.28
N LEU A 1095 -79.23 41.39 102.28
CA LEU A 1095 -79.04 40.42 103.38
C LEU A 1095 -77.92 40.81 104.37
N VAL A 1096 -77.14 41.85 104.08
CA VAL A 1096 -76.08 42.37 104.96
C VAL A 1096 -76.58 43.42 105.98
N LYS A 1097 -77.87 43.78 105.94
CA LYS A 1097 -78.51 44.73 106.89
C LYS A 1097 -79.16 44.10 108.14
N SER A 1098 -78.94 42.82 108.45
CA SER A 1098 -79.59 42.16 109.62
C SER A 1098 -78.71 41.27 110.50
N ARG A 1099 -77.39 41.46 110.54
CA ARG A 1099 -76.52 40.77 111.52
C ARG A 1099 -75.38 41.67 112.02
N GLU A 1100 -75.73 42.62 112.88
CA GLU A 1100 -74.79 43.13 113.89
C GLU A 1100 -74.62 42.08 115.02
N ASN A 1101 -73.49 42.15 115.72
CA ASN A 1101 -73.17 41.48 116.99
C ASN A 1101 -72.69 40.03 116.90
N SER A 1102 -71.37 39.83 116.92
CA SER A 1102 -70.68 39.12 118.01
C SER A 1102 -69.18 39.01 117.74
N GLU A 1103 -68.42 39.29 118.80
CA GLU A 1103 -66.96 39.28 118.93
C GLU A 1103 -66.35 37.89 118.71
N ALA A 1104 -65.09 37.86 118.23
CA ALA A 1104 -63.95 37.22 118.89
C ALA A 1104 -62.84 36.79 117.89
N THR A 1105 -61.70 37.47 117.96
CA THR A 1105 -60.33 37.02 117.58
C THR A 1105 -59.89 35.85 118.49
N PRO A 1106 -58.75 35.13 118.30
CA PRO A 1106 -57.56 35.42 117.48
C PRO A 1106 -56.89 34.17 116.80
N SER A 1107 -55.64 34.34 116.34
CA SER A 1107 -54.56 33.32 116.16
C SER A 1107 -54.60 32.52 114.86
N GLU A 1108 -53.51 32.08 114.23
CA GLU A 1108 -52.08 32.42 114.14
C GLU A 1108 -51.52 31.38 113.16
N MET A 1109 -50.34 31.64 112.61
CA MET A 1109 -49.42 30.65 112.02
C MET A 1109 -49.83 29.96 110.70
N SER A 1110 -48.93 29.68 109.75
CA SER A 1110 -47.60 30.15 109.34
C SER A 1110 -47.11 29.11 108.33
N ALA A 1111 -46.32 29.52 107.32
CA ALA A 1111 -45.09 28.84 106.87
C ALA A 1111 -45.21 27.37 106.35
N GLN A 1112 -44.46 26.88 105.38
CA GLN A 1112 -43.25 27.34 104.71
C GLN A 1112 -42.92 26.39 103.55
N ARG A 1113 -42.28 26.95 102.52
CA ARG A 1113 -41.01 26.54 101.89
C ARG A 1113 -40.64 25.04 101.80
N SER A 1114 -40.11 24.65 100.65
CA SER A 1114 -38.66 24.70 100.34
C SER A 1114 -38.43 24.15 98.92
N ASN A 1115 -37.84 24.93 98.01
CA ASN A 1115 -36.40 25.11 97.71
C ASN A 1115 -35.74 23.87 97.04
N ASN A 1116 -35.42 24.01 95.74
CA ASN A 1116 -34.08 24.03 95.11
C ASN A 1116 -32.95 23.15 95.73
N PRO A 1117 -31.91 22.69 94.96
CA PRO A 1117 -31.23 23.51 93.94
C PRO A 1117 -30.53 22.79 92.73
N LEU A 1118 -30.32 23.60 91.67
CA LEU A 1118 -29.11 23.86 90.84
C LEU A 1118 -28.22 22.76 90.19
N THR A 1119 -27.65 23.24 89.06
CA THR A 1119 -26.44 22.85 88.29
C THR A 1119 -26.70 21.97 87.07
N GLY A 1120 -26.17 22.21 85.86
CA GLY A 1120 -25.28 23.24 85.31
C GLY A 1120 -24.68 22.74 83.97
N GLY A 1121 -24.54 23.63 82.97
CA GLY A 1121 -23.70 23.48 81.75
C GLY A 1121 -24.18 22.46 80.70
N GLY A 1122 -24.08 22.66 79.38
CA GLY A 1122 -23.44 23.68 78.55
C GLY A 1122 -23.00 23.01 77.23
N LEU A 1123 -23.26 23.68 76.09
CA LEU A 1123 -22.53 23.61 74.79
C LEU A 1123 -22.47 22.25 74.03
N THR A 1124 -22.56 22.11 72.69
CA THR A 1124 -22.70 23.01 71.52
C THR A 1124 -22.80 22.18 70.22
N ILE A 1125 -23.48 22.73 69.19
CA ILE A 1125 -23.15 22.69 67.73
C ILE A 1125 -23.37 21.32 67.02
N ARG A 1126 -24.08 21.17 65.89
CA ARG A 1126 -24.34 22.07 64.75
C ARG A 1126 -25.63 21.68 64.00
N LYS A 1127 -26.48 22.68 63.80
CA LYS A 1127 -27.43 22.95 62.70
C LYS A 1127 -27.69 21.84 61.67
N SER A 1128 -28.94 21.37 61.63
CA SER A 1128 -29.69 21.21 60.38
C SER A 1128 -31.07 21.85 60.55
N ALA A 1129 -31.29 22.96 59.85
CA ALA A 1129 -32.55 23.69 59.87
C ALA A 1129 -33.62 22.94 59.06
N ARG A 1130 -34.64 22.51 59.79
CA ARG A 1130 -36.07 22.48 59.47
C ARG A 1130 -36.49 22.84 58.04
N VAL A 1131 -37.34 21.99 57.46
CA VAL A 1131 -38.74 22.38 57.16
C VAL A 1131 -39.65 21.20 57.51
N TYR A 1132 -40.63 21.42 58.39
CA TYR A 1132 -42.06 21.18 58.13
C TYR A 1132 -42.85 21.23 59.45
N ALA A 1133 -43.58 22.34 59.57
CA ALA A 1133 -45.03 22.37 59.70
C ALA A 1133 -45.76 22.00 61.00
N TRP A 1134 -46.99 22.49 60.96
CA TRP A 1134 -48.18 22.25 61.80
C TRP A 1134 -48.27 23.21 62.99
N VAL A 1135 -49.05 24.28 62.86
CA VAL A 1135 -50.53 24.30 62.86
C VAL A 1135 -51.03 23.70 64.16
N ASP A 1136 -51.31 24.61 65.08
CA ASP A 1136 -52.44 24.50 65.98
C ASP A 1136 -53.25 25.80 65.83
N ILE A 1137 -54.58 25.61 65.85
CA ILE A 1137 -55.68 26.59 65.93
C ILE A 1137 -56.24 27.11 64.60
#